data_AF-A0A2N5U212-F1
#
_entry.id   AF-A0A2N5U212-F1
#
_cell.length_a   1.000
_cell.length_b   1.000
_cell.length_c   1.000
_cell.angle_alpha   90.00
_cell.angle_beta   90.00
_cell.angle_gamma   90.00
#
_symmetry.space_group_name_H-M   'P 1'
#
loop_
_entity.id
_entity.type
_entity.pdbx_description
1 polymer ?
#
loop_
_entity_poly.entity_id
_entity_poly.type
_entity_poly.pdbx_seq_one_letter_code
_entity_poly.pdbx_strand_id
1 'polypeptide(L)'
;MRLTVAQRALGGTRAQRLRRMRQAERIYNLRASFYGRGAIHRRGFVSVEAHGDSNPDDFHREDIITYTTTEEDAYNDPDWITLDDGYESDEFDHAVRSEREKWRQEAKKYNWNTIINSLHAYYMDLKIRTDNWTDNKAYGDYTKCTCPDDAIKCRVIDLVDVYAQRRTEFDFCKCTSDPLRLLQRGFIAASPVKPQTAFSLPLLAFHNALWNHGHVGAQPFTLAITEWLEPRSVRLFARKKKHARHMRKPFSSAVDLYRKLEKMSDKLVFSALELTPQQILASESCAACFGPQPPNHHVYSDSTQDKLIVCLDGNFQHRHHIKASRNYEPLETPRIFLPSSEFTEMRAIIRAKEIELCPPAKADRCADSHKAADDKRNESTWKGCDNTGLMGCCCRHDAAIYVGDIYKSGEQRCLPVAMIKRLLTDCEANRRIGVLYDIGCSLDKYMQARDLLGEDRARITFGTSVFHAYVHNWLCQLDYHPRLNNGWGLLDGEGLERLWSYLSALVSPLRYSTRNHRLASITHRLKYHNMKGQSDLLKWLKRKFLQATKRRNEAKLTLAGLSEITNPHTTLPTKYGLGFFKRQWEDQCAFQKSHTEAEEEQRAKLVTLYKQEAVVELLRQRLQGPEVFLATEQEVVDLLNAIANHSDDLTQQREELTHEESKLLLLLWDAKAELRPAVKKHIDAYNRRYKEYVSSFPDQTLSDAADYPLTYKEFAAFPLDHRFWNNGLYYHSKAPWAIDPNVRAGITAVLTLERVQEEFNLIAQ
;
A
#
# COMPACT_ATOMS: atom_id res chain seq x y z
N MET A 1 16.46 -0.35 -63.97
CA MET A 1 17.28 -0.51 -62.75
C MET A 1 16.53 -1.45 -61.80
N ARG A 2 16.90 -2.73 -61.75
CA ARG A 2 16.32 -3.71 -60.81
C ARG A 2 17.07 -3.59 -59.48
N LEU A 3 16.41 -3.11 -58.43
CA LEU A 3 16.94 -3.13 -57.08
C LEU A 3 16.83 -4.56 -56.54
N THR A 4 17.91 -5.33 -56.71
CA THR A 4 18.14 -6.59 -56.01
C THR A 4 18.41 -6.29 -54.54
N VAL A 5 17.41 -6.50 -53.69
CA VAL A 5 17.62 -6.56 -52.23
C VAL A 5 18.34 -7.87 -51.96
N ALA A 6 19.61 -7.79 -51.55
CA ALA A 6 20.36 -8.94 -51.08
C ALA A 6 19.63 -9.58 -49.89
N GLN A 7 19.07 -10.78 -50.09
CA GLN A 7 18.57 -11.60 -48.99
C GLN A 7 19.77 -11.97 -48.12
N ARG A 8 19.93 -11.30 -46.97
CA ARG A 8 20.81 -11.79 -45.91
C ARG A 8 20.40 -13.22 -45.58
N ALA A 9 21.36 -14.14 -45.65
CA ALA A 9 21.16 -15.52 -45.24
C ALA A 9 20.68 -15.54 -43.79
N LEU A 10 19.43 -15.93 -43.57
CA LEU A 10 18.89 -16.16 -42.23
C LEU A 10 19.71 -17.30 -41.61
N GLY A 11 20.60 -16.95 -40.67
CA GLY A 11 21.36 -17.91 -39.86
C GLY A 11 20.41 -18.89 -39.15
N GLY A 12 20.78 -20.17 -39.12
CA GLY A 12 20.00 -21.25 -38.54
C GLY A 12 19.95 -22.51 -39.41
N THR A 13 19.52 -23.63 -38.84
CA THR A 13 19.35 -24.90 -39.56
C THR A 13 18.23 -24.82 -40.60
N ARG A 14 18.22 -25.73 -41.58
CA ARG A 14 17.14 -25.82 -42.60
C ARG A 14 15.75 -25.94 -41.96
N ALA A 15 15.66 -26.65 -40.84
CA ALA A 15 14.43 -26.79 -40.05
C ALA A 15 13.99 -25.46 -39.41
N GLN A 16 14.92 -24.65 -38.90
CA GLN A 16 14.61 -23.30 -38.41
C GLN A 16 14.11 -22.40 -39.54
N ARG A 17 14.78 -22.35 -40.70
CA ARG A 17 14.33 -21.54 -41.84
C ARG A 17 12.92 -21.92 -42.33
N LEU A 18 12.61 -23.20 -42.47
CA LEU A 18 11.28 -23.68 -42.85
C LEU A 18 10.21 -23.36 -41.80
N ARG A 19 10.55 -23.46 -40.50
CA ARG A 19 9.68 -23.02 -39.42
C ARG A 19 9.41 -21.52 -39.52
N ARG A 20 10.44 -20.68 -39.68
CA ARG A 20 10.31 -19.22 -39.81
C ARG A 20 9.42 -18.81 -40.99
N MET A 21 9.54 -19.44 -42.15
CA MET A 21 8.69 -19.16 -43.33
C MET A 21 7.21 -19.48 -43.08
N ARG A 22 6.88 -20.71 -42.62
CA ARG A 22 5.50 -21.09 -42.26
C ARG A 22 4.92 -20.17 -41.18
N GLN A 23 5.81 -19.68 -40.31
CA GLN A 23 5.41 -18.89 -39.18
C GLN A 23 5.08 -17.44 -39.56
N ALA A 24 5.87 -16.86 -40.48
CA ALA A 24 5.63 -15.55 -41.08
C ALA A 24 4.34 -15.53 -41.92
N GLU A 25 4.10 -16.56 -42.72
CA GLU A 25 2.87 -16.71 -43.51
C GLU A 25 1.62 -16.73 -42.61
N ARG A 26 1.67 -17.46 -41.50
CA ARG A 26 0.57 -17.46 -40.51
C ARG A 26 0.37 -16.11 -39.82
N ILE A 27 1.45 -15.37 -39.51
CA ILE A 27 1.33 -14.00 -38.95
C ILE A 27 0.70 -13.07 -39.98
N TYR A 28 1.13 -13.15 -41.24
CA TYR A 28 0.54 -12.41 -42.35
C TYR A 28 -0.95 -12.70 -42.52
N ASN A 29 -1.35 -13.97 -42.47
CA ASN A 29 -2.76 -14.37 -42.57
C ASN A 29 -3.61 -13.90 -41.38
N LEU A 30 -3.07 -13.96 -40.15
CA LEU A 30 -3.72 -13.39 -38.96
C LEU A 30 -3.92 -11.87 -39.10
N ARG A 31 -2.88 -11.16 -39.57
CA ARG A 31 -2.90 -9.72 -39.81
C ARG A 31 -3.92 -9.35 -40.90
N ALA A 32 -3.89 -10.04 -42.03
CA ALA A 32 -4.80 -9.81 -43.15
C ALA A 32 -6.27 -10.06 -42.75
N SER A 33 -6.55 -11.11 -41.97
CA SER A 33 -7.88 -11.38 -41.42
C SER A 33 -8.39 -10.27 -40.49
N PHE A 34 -7.51 -9.74 -39.64
CA PHE A 34 -7.85 -8.65 -38.71
C PHE A 34 -8.17 -7.34 -39.44
N TYR A 35 -7.30 -6.91 -40.37
CA TYR A 35 -7.53 -5.69 -41.15
C TYR A 35 -8.67 -5.85 -42.17
N GLY A 36 -8.88 -7.05 -42.72
CA GLY A 36 -10.01 -7.35 -43.60
C GLY A 36 -11.36 -7.18 -42.89
N ARG A 37 -11.49 -7.64 -41.64
CA ARG A 37 -12.72 -7.43 -40.83
C ARG A 37 -12.97 -5.97 -40.48
N GLY A 38 -11.92 -5.17 -40.28
CA GLY A 38 -12.03 -3.72 -40.07
C GLY A 38 -12.45 -2.93 -41.32
N ALA A 39 -12.06 -3.39 -42.51
CA ALA A 39 -12.44 -2.77 -43.78
C ALA A 39 -13.87 -3.14 -44.23
N ILE A 40 -14.31 -4.39 -43.98
CA ILE A 40 -15.65 -4.88 -44.31
C ILE A 40 -16.74 -4.16 -43.48
N HIS A 41 -16.41 -3.58 -42.32
CA HIS A 41 -17.42 -2.84 -41.55
C HIS A 41 -17.56 -1.36 -41.97
N ARG A 42 -16.58 -0.79 -42.70
CA ARG A 42 -16.67 0.57 -43.27
C ARG A 42 -17.42 0.64 -44.60
N ARG A 43 -17.66 -0.50 -45.26
CA ARG A 43 -18.49 -0.60 -46.46
C ARG A 43 -19.62 -1.58 -46.16
N GLY A 44 -20.86 -1.10 -46.18
CA GLY A 44 -22.05 -1.87 -45.83
C GLY A 44 -22.10 -3.26 -46.46
N PHE A 45 -22.64 -4.19 -45.68
CA PHE A 45 -23.08 -5.57 -46.00
C PHE A 45 -22.88 -6.02 -47.46
N VAL A 46 -21.87 -6.88 -47.70
CA VAL A 46 -21.91 -7.95 -48.70
C VAL A 46 -21.17 -9.17 -48.14
N SER A 47 -21.87 -10.31 -48.10
CA SER A 47 -21.36 -11.61 -47.68
C SER A 47 -20.49 -12.25 -48.75
N VAL A 48 -19.28 -12.70 -48.39
CA VAL A 48 -18.55 -13.72 -49.15
C VAL A 48 -18.24 -14.89 -48.22
N GLU A 49 -18.69 -16.07 -48.63
CA GLU A 49 -18.44 -17.34 -47.98
C GLU A 49 -16.94 -17.66 -48.01
N ALA A 50 -16.32 -17.78 -46.84
CA ALA A 50 -15.00 -18.37 -46.71
C ALA A 50 -15.15 -19.77 -46.11
N HIS A 51 -15.12 -20.79 -46.98
CA HIS A 51 -14.83 -22.16 -46.59
C HIS A 51 -13.36 -22.23 -46.14
N GLY A 52 -13.15 -22.37 -44.84
CA GLY A 52 -11.83 -22.46 -44.22
C GLY A 52 -11.97 -22.86 -42.75
N ASP A 53 -11.96 -24.16 -42.49
CA ASP A 53 -12.18 -24.79 -41.18
C ASP A 53 -10.97 -24.69 -40.24
N SER A 54 -10.49 -23.47 -39.98
CA SER A 54 -9.40 -23.23 -39.02
C SER A 54 -9.84 -22.24 -37.95
N ASN A 55 -10.23 -22.80 -36.81
CA ASN A 55 -10.39 -22.08 -35.56
C ASN A 55 -9.00 -21.63 -35.07
N PRO A 56 -8.74 -20.33 -34.81
CA PRO A 56 -7.42 -19.86 -34.36
C PRO A 56 -7.02 -20.38 -32.96
N ASP A 57 -7.97 -20.94 -32.21
CA ASP A 57 -7.80 -21.42 -30.84
C ASP A 57 -7.33 -22.89 -30.73
N ASP A 58 -7.11 -23.61 -31.84
CA ASP A 58 -6.84 -25.08 -31.81
C ASP A 58 -5.40 -25.48 -32.21
N PHE A 59 -4.44 -24.55 -32.17
CA PHE A 59 -3.02 -24.86 -32.43
C PHE A 59 -2.17 -24.86 -31.16
N HIS A 60 -2.52 -25.74 -30.21
CA HIS A 60 -1.64 -26.11 -29.10
C HIS A 60 -0.76 -27.29 -29.54
N ARG A 61 0.43 -26.99 -30.04
CA ARG A 61 1.57 -27.92 -30.00
C ARG A 61 2.49 -27.40 -28.90
N GLU A 62 2.18 -27.79 -27.67
CA GLU A 62 3.14 -27.73 -26.57
C GLU A 62 3.88 -29.07 -26.61
N ASP A 63 5.11 -29.07 -27.13
CA ASP A 63 6.03 -30.17 -26.94
C ASP A 63 6.46 -30.12 -25.46
N ILE A 64 5.72 -30.80 -24.59
CA ILE A 64 6.05 -30.98 -23.17
C ILE A 64 6.88 -32.26 -23.08
N ILE A 65 8.17 -32.12 -22.79
CA ILE A 65 9.01 -33.20 -22.30
C ILE A 65 8.58 -33.43 -20.85
N THR A 66 7.85 -34.51 -20.60
CA THR A 66 7.53 -34.99 -19.25
C THR A 66 8.71 -35.77 -18.71
N TYR A 67 9.38 -35.27 -17.66
CA TYR A 67 10.27 -36.07 -16.84
C TYR A 67 9.42 -36.89 -15.86
N THR A 68 9.34 -38.20 -16.10
CA THR A 68 8.92 -39.18 -15.09
C THR A 68 10.18 -39.75 -14.44
N THR A 69 10.43 -39.39 -13.19
CA THR A 69 11.39 -40.09 -12.33
C THR A 69 10.74 -41.37 -11.83
N THR A 70 11.18 -42.49 -12.37
CA THR A 70 11.02 -43.82 -11.76
C THR A 70 12.41 -44.38 -11.58
N GLU A 71 12.83 -44.48 -10.33
CA GLU A 71 13.97 -45.30 -9.92
C GLU A 71 13.60 -46.78 -10.13
N GLU A 72 14.45 -47.52 -10.86
CA GLU A 72 14.78 -48.93 -10.59
C GLU A 72 15.87 -49.40 -11.60
N ASP A 73 16.96 -49.93 -11.02
CA ASP A 73 17.83 -51.01 -11.49
C ASP A 73 18.89 -50.81 -12.61
N ALA A 74 20.14 -50.61 -12.13
CA ALA A 74 21.31 -51.50 -12.27
C ALA A 74 21.84 -51.94 -13.66
N TYR A 75 23.09 -51.50 -13.94
CA TYR A 75 24.16 -52.09 -14.78
C TYR A 75 23.93 -52.38 -16.28
N ASN A 76 24.39 -51.48 -17.15
CA ASN A 76 25.50 -51.69 -18.12
C ASN A 76 25.49 -50.60 -19.20
N ASP A 77 26.59 -49.86 -19.27
CA ASP A 77 26.90 -48.89 -20.32
C ASP A 77 27.33 -49.64 -21.60
N PRO A 78 26.82 -49.22 -22.79
CA PRO A 78 27.78 -48.82 -23.81
C PRO A 78 27.38 -47.50 -24.49
N ASP A 79 28.19 -46.48 -24.25
CA ASP A 79 28.63 -45.43 -25.18
C ASP A 79 27.48 -44.69 -25.89
N TRP A 80 26.68 -43.97 -25.10
CA TRP A 80 25.85 -42.89 -25.63
C TRP A 80 26.69 -41.62 -25.75
N ILE A 81 27.02 -41.25 -26.99
CA ILE A 81 27.52 -39.92 -27.32
C ILE A 81 26.49 -38.90 -26.81
N THR A 82 26.83 -38.15 -25.76
CA THR A 82 26.06 -37.01 -25.31
C THR A 82 26.08 -35.97 -26.43
N LEU A 83 24.98 -35.87 -27.19
CA LEU A 83 24.74 -34.68 -28.01
C LEU A 83 24.53 -33.52 -27.04
N ASP A 84 25.46 -32.57 -27.07
CA ASP A 84 25.39 -31.32 -26.33
C ASP A 84 24.04 -30.65 -26.60
N ASP A 85 23.14 -30.66 -25.62
CA ASP A 85 21.81 -30.04 -25.66
C ASP A 85 21.89 -28.51 -25.52
N GLY A 86 22.86 -27.90 -26.21
CA GLY A 86 23.02 -26.46 -26.41
C GLY A 86 21.93 -25.87 -27.32
N TYR A 87 20.66 -26.24 -27.13
CA TYR A 87 19.53 -25.59 -27.77
C TYR A 87 19.22 -24.29 -27.03
N GLU A 88 20.02 -23.24 -27.27
CA GLU A 88 19.57 -21.88 -27.04
C GLU A 88 18.28 -21.66 -27.84
N SER A 89 17.17 -21.44 -27.14
CA SER A 89 15.90 -20.99 -27.73
C SER A 89 16.13 -19.65 -28.44
N ASP A 90 16.33 -19.72 -29.75
CA ASP A 90 16.53 -18.61 -30.68
C ASP A 90 15.64 -17.39 -30.36
N GLU A 91 16.25 -16.22 -30.13
CA GLU A 91 15.59 -14.94 -29.81
C GLU A 91 14.50 -14.58 -30.82
N PHE A 92 14.69 -14.99 -32.09
CA PHE A 92 13.69 -14.85 -33.14
C PHE A 92 12.41 -15.65 -32.88
N ASP A 93 12.53 -16.90 -32.43
CA ASP A 93 11.37 -17.76 -32.13
C ASP A 93 10.58 -17.19 -30.95
N HIS A 94 11.26 -16.62 -29.96
CA HIS A 94 10.62 -15.90 -28.87
C HIS A 94 9.88 -14.64 -29.37
N ALA A 95 10.51 -13.81 -30.21
CA ALA A 95 9.91 -12.60 -30.78
C ALA A 95 8.65 -12.92 -31.61
N VAL A 96 8.71 -13.96 -32.42
CA VAL A 96 7.57 -14.44 -33.20
C VAL A 96 6.43 -14.95 -32.31
N ARG A 97 6.74 -15.75 -31.26
CA ARG A 97 5.72 -16.23 -30.32
C ARG A 97 5.04 -15.05 -29.61
N SER A 98 5.83 -14.06 -29.21
CA SER A 98 5.38 -12.79 -28.62
C SER A 98 4.42 -12.04 -29.55
N GLU A 99 4.81 -11.84 -30.80
CA GLU A 99 4.00 -11.12 -31.79
C GLU A 99 2.65 -11.82 -32.04
N ARG A 100 2.67 -13.15 -32.18
CA ARG A 100 1.43 -13.93 -32.32
C ARG A 100 0.50 -13.80 -31.14
N GLU A 101 1.06 -13.86 -29.93
CA GLU A 101 0.27 -13.74 -28.72
C GLU A 101 -0.36 -12.35 -28.60
N LYS A 102 0.38 -11.30 -28.98
CA LYS A 102 -0.17 -9.95 -29.10
C LYS A 102 -1.39 -9.91 -30.03
N TRP A 103 -1.27 -10.43 -31.25
CA TRP A 103 -2.38 -10.46 -32.21
C TRP A 103 -3.59 -11.27 -31.70
N ARG A 104 -3.36 -12.38 -30.99
CA ARG A 104 -4.46 -13.14 -30.37
C ARG A 104 -5.19 -12.33 -29.32
N GLN A 105 -4.47 -11.61 -28.45
CA GLN A 105 -5.06 -10.78 -27.41
C GLN A 105 -5.83 -9.59 -28.00
N GLU A 106 -5.26 -8.91 -28.99
CA GLU A 106 -5.94 -7.83 -29.72
C GLU A 106 -7.23 -8.32 -30.41
N ALA A 107 -7.17 -9.47 -31.08
CA ALA A 107 -8.36 -10.07 -31.70
C ALA A 107 -9.42 -10.45 -30.66
N LYS A 108 -9.03 -11.04 -29.52
CA LYS A 108 -9.94 -11.37 -28.43
C LYS A 108 -10.60 -10.11 -27.86
N LYS A 109 -9.83 -9.05 -27.62
CA LYS A 109 -10.33 -7.76 -27.13
C LYS A 109 -11.30 -7.12 -28.12
N TYR A 110 -10.95 -7.10 -29.40
CA TYR A 110 -11.82 -6.60 -30.46
C TYR A 110 -13.16 -7.35 -30.48
N ASN A 111 -13.12 -8.68 -30.48
CA ASN A 111 -14.33 -9.51 -30.51
C ASN A 111 -15.18 -9.38 -29.24
N TRP A 112 -14.59 -9.13 -28.07
CA TRP A 112 -15.38 -8.81 -26.88
C TRP A 112 -16.03 -7.43 -27.00
N ASN A 113 -15.28 -6.42 -27.43
CA ASN A 113 -15.79 -5.05 -27.55
C ASN A 113 -16.97 -4.92 -28.53
N THR A 114 -17.03 -5.75 -29.57
CA THR A 114 -18.16 -5.74 -30.52
C THR A 114 -19.47 -6.24 -29.91
N ILE A 115 -19.42 -7.07 -28.86
CA ILE A 115 -20.62 -7.68 -28.25
C ILE A 115 -20.90 -7.20 -26.82
N ILE A 116 -19.93 -6.59 -26.13
CA ILE A 116 -19.98 -6.32 -24.69
C ILE A 116 -21.18 -5.44 -24.27
N ASN A 117 -21.56 -4.44 -25.07
CA ASN A 117 -22.67 -3.56 -24.75
C ASN A 117 -24.01 -4.32 -24.78
N SER A 118 -24.22 -5.12 -25.83
CA SER A 118 -25.40 -5.99 -25.92
C SER A 118 -25.41 -7.03 -24.78
N LEU A 119 -24.25 -7.62 -24.48
CA LEU A 119 -24.11 -8.60 -23.40
C LEU A 119 -24.44 -7.98 -22.03
N HIS A 120 -23.97 -6.77 -21.77
CA HIS A 120 -24.22 -6.04 -20.52
C HIS A 120 -25.70 -5.67 -20.35
N ALA A 121 -26.37 -5.23 -21.41
CA ALA A 121 -27.81 -4.93 -21.36
C ALA A 121 -28.63 -6.17 -20.96
N TYR A 122 -28.38 -7.32 -21.60
CA TYR A 122 -29.04 -8.58 -21.24
C TYR A 122 -28.60 -9.10 -19.86
N TYR A 123 -27.34 -8.90 -19.48
CA TYR A 123 -26.86 -9.25 -18.15
C TYR A 123 -27.69 -8.53 -17.07
N MET A 124 -27.93 -7.22 -17.24
CA MET A 124 -28.74 -6.43 -16.30
C MET A 124 -30.21 -6.88 -16.26
N ASP A 125 -30.85 -7.10 -17.42
CA ASP A 125 -32.23 -7.61 -17.49
C ASP A 125 -32.37 -8.97 -16.81
N LEU A 126 -31.46 -9.89 -17.09
CA LEU A 126 -31.47 -11.23 -16.48
C LEU A 126 -31.16 -11.16 -14.99
N LYS A 127 -30.23 -10.30 -14.55
CA LYS A 127 -29.92 -10.09 -13.13
C LYS A 127 -31.15 -9.67 -12.34
N ILE A 128 -32.05 -8.87 -12.91
CA ILE A 128 -33.31 -8.50 -12.28
C ILE A 128 -34.30 -9.68 -12.26
N ARG A 129 -34.45 -10.39 -13.39
CA ARG A 129 -35.41 -11.50 -13.53
C ARG A 129 -35.10 -12.70 -12.62
N THR A 130 -33.83 -12.98 -12.39
CA THR A 130 -33.34 -14.13 -11.62
C THR A 130 -32.96 -13.79 -10.19
N ASP A 131 -33.23 -12.56 -9.75
CA ASP A 131 -32.76 -12.03 -8.46
C ASP A 131 -31.26 -12.31 -8.25
N ASN A 132 -30.46 -11.82 -9.20
CA ASN A 132 -29.02 -12.05 -9.31
C ASN A 132 -28.62 -13.54 -9.27
N TRP A 133 -29.42 -14.38 -9.92
CA TRP A 133 -29.24 -15.84 -9.98
C TRP A 133 -29.21 -16.50 -8.59
N THR A 134 -29.92 -15.95 -7.61
CA THR A 134 -30.05 -16.54 -6.27
C THR A 134 -31.36 -17.30 -6.06
N ASP A 135 -32.33 -17.18 -6.96
CA ASP A 135 -33.62 -17.88 -6.88
C ASP A 135 -33.67 -19.15 -7.76
N ASN A 136 -34.78 -19.88 -7.68
CA ASN A 136 -35.00 -21.10 -8.48
C ASN A 136 -35.01 -20.86 -10.00
N LYS A 137 -35.09 -19.60 -10.44
CA LYS A 137 -35.09 -19.22 -11.86
C LYS A 137 -33.69 -18.98 -12.42
N ALA A 138 -32.64 -19.12 -11.60
CA ALA A 138 -31.24 -18.99 -12.02
C ALA A 138 -30.88 -19.85 -13.25
N TYR A 139 -31.51 -21.02 -13.39
CA TYR A 139 -31.29 -21.95 -14.49
C TYR A 139 -32.43 -21.97 -15.52
N GLY A 140 -33.30 -20.95 -15.50
CA GLY A 140 -34.38 -20.79 -16.47
C GLY A 140 -33.86 -20.55 -17.89
N ASP A 141 -34.65 -20.95 -18.88
CA ASP A 141 -34.38 -20.64 -20.28
C ASP A 141 -35.01 -19.29 -20.66
N TYR A 142 -34.18 -18.28 -20.88
CA TYR A 142 -34.61 -16.95 -21.32
C TYR A 142 -34.32 -16.68 -22.80
N THR A 143 -34.07 -17.75 -23.58
CA THR A 143 -33.81 -17.61 -25.00
C THR A 143 -35.08 -17.20 -25.74
N LYS A 144 -34.95 -16.19 -26.62
CA LYS A 144 -36.01 -15.74 -27.52
C LYS A 144 -35.49 -15.85 -28.95
N CYS A 145 -35.93 -16.88 -29.66
CA CYS A 145 -35.49 -17.18 -31.00
C CYS A 145 -36.65 -17.68 -31.84
N THR A 146 -36.88 -17.02 -32.97
CA THR A 146 -37.90 -17.37 -33.97
C THR A 146 -37.25 -17.75 -35.30
N CYS A 147 -35.97 -18.12 -35.28
CA CYS A 147 -35.28 -18.60 -36.47
C CYS A 147 -35.83 -19.95 -36.90
N PRO A 148 -35.90 -20.23 -38.21
CA PRO A 148 -36.28 -21.54 -38.71
C PRO A 148 -35.21 -22.58 -38.35
N ASP A 149 -35.61 -23.86 -38.28
CA ASP A 149 -34.78 -24.95 -37.78
C ASP A 149 -33.47 -25.14 -38.57
N ASP A 150 -33.50 -24.85 -39.87
CA ASP A 150 -32.33 -24.90 -40.77
C ASP A 150 -31.28 -23.81 -40.45
N ALA A 151 -31.71 -22.71 -39.82
CA ALA A 151 -30.83 -21.65 -39.36
C ALA A 151 -30.22 -21.91 -37.97
N ILE A 152 -30.70 -22.93 -37.26
CA ILE A 152 -30.18 -23.35 -35.95
C ILE A 152 -29.03 -24.33 -36.15
N LYS A 153 -27.90 -24.04 -35.52
CA LYS A 153 -26.70 -24.87 -35.54
C LYS A 153 -26.43 -25.40 -34.14
N CYS A 154 -26.51 -26.71 -33.98
CA CYS A 154 -26.12 -27.37 -32.75
C CYS A 154 -24.59 -27.48 -32.67
N ARG A 155 -24.03 -27.14 -31.50
CA ARG A 155 -22.61 -27.34 -31.18
C ARG A 155 -22.46 -27.83 -29.74
N VAL A 156 -21.57 -28.79 -29.56
CA VAL A 156 -21.21 -29.30 -28.24
C VAL A 156 -20.42 -28.26 -27.44
N ILE A 157 -20.85 -27.99 -26.21
CA ILE A 157 -20.18 -27.10 -25.25
C ILE A 157 -20.00 -27.80 -23.90
N ASP A 158 -18.86 -27.53 -23.28
CA ASP A 158 -18.58 -27.94 -21.91
C ASP A 158 -19.14 -26.88 -20.93
N LEU A 159 -20.21 -27.22 -20.21
CA LEU A 159 -20.86 -26.36 -19.23
C LEU A 159 -20.43 -26.78 -17.83
N VAL A 160 -20.00 -25.81 -17.01
CA VAL A 160 -19.58 -26.06 -15.63
C VAL A 160 -20.40 -25.23 -14.66
N ASP A 161 -20.90 -25.90 -13.65
CA ASP A 161 -21.78 -25.36 -12.62
C ASP A 161 -21.31 -25.80 -11.23
N VAL A 162 -21.93 -25.29 -10.17
CA VAL A 162 -21.65 -25.65 -8.77
C VAL A 162 -21.89 -27.14 -8.51
N TYR A 163 -22.90 -27.72 -9.17
CA TYR A 163 -23.35 -29.10 -8.90
C TYR A 163 -22.85 -30.13 -9.90
N ALA A 164 -22.52 -29.73 -11.13
CA ALA A 164 -22.13 -30.66 -12.19
C ALA A 164 -21.28 -29.98 -13.27
N GLN A 165 -20.44 -30.77 -13.94
CA GLN A 165 -19.88 -30.41 -15.23
C GLN A 165 -20.45 -31.34 -16.31
N ARG A 166 -20.84 -30.78 -17.45
CA ARG A 166 -21.57 -31.50 -18.51
C ARG A 166 -21.03 -31.14 -19.89
N ARG A 167 -21.04 -32.11 -20.78
CA ARG A 167 -20.84 -31.89 -22.22
C ARG A 167 -22.21 -31.95 -22.89
N THR A 168 -22.68 -30.82 -23.37
CA THR A 168 -24.07 -30.65 -23.82
C THR A 168 -24.12 -30.11 -25.23
N GLU A 169 -25.04 -30.66 -26.02
CA GLU A 169 -25.43 -30.11 -27.31
C GLU A 169 -26.21 -28.82 -27.11
N PHE A 170 -25.77 -27.75 -27.77
CA PHE A 170 -26.28 -26.41 -27.52
C PHE A 170 -26.58 -25.70 -28.83
N ASP A 171 -27.76 -25.11 -28.93
CA ASP A 171 -28.28 -24.51 -30.15
C ASP A 171 -27.86 -23.05 -30.31
N PHE A 172 -27.33 -22.73 -31.49
CA PHE A 172 -26.90 -21.40 -31.89
C PHE A 172 -27.63 -20.93 -33.14
N CYS A 173 -28.16 -19.72 -33.13
CA CYS A 173 -28.67 -19.03 -34.32
C CYS A 173 -27.74 -17.87 -34.69
N LYS A 174 -27.87 -17.33 -35.91
CA LYS A 174 -27.23 -16.04 -36.27
C LYS A 174 -27.93 -14.81 -35.68
N CYS A 175 -29.13 -14.98 -35.10
CA CYS A 175 -29.96 -13.92 -34.54
C CYS A 175 -29.38 -13.28 -33.26
N THR A 176 -28.52 -13.99 -32.54
CA THR A 176 -27.85 -13.54 -31.32
C THR A 176 -26.42 -14.06 -31.31
N SER A 177 -25.48 -13.36 -30.69
CA SER A 177 -24.11 -13.89 -30.54
C SER A 177 -24.06 -15.10 -29.62
N ASP A 178 -23.14 -16.04 -29.87
CA ASP A 178 -22.98 -17.26 -29.05
C ASP A 178 -22.82 -16.95 -27.54
N PRO A 179 -22.01 -15.96 -27.10
CA PRO A 179 -21.90 -15.62 -25.68
C PRO A 179 -23.20 -15.11 -25.07
N LEU A 180 -23.97 -14.33 -25.83
CA LEU A 180 -25.27 -13.84 -25.39
C LEU A 180 -26.27 -14.99 -25.23
N ARG A 181 -26.26 -15.94 -26.17
CA ARG A 181 -27.11 -17.14 -26.11
C ARG A 181 -26.81 -17.98 -24.86
N LEU A 182 -25.53 -18.12 -24.50
CA LEU A 182 -25.12 -18.80 -23.27
C LEU A 182 -25.58 -18.03 -22.01
N LEU A 183 -25.48 -16.70 -22.04
CA LEU A 183 -25.92 -15.85 -20.93
C LEU A 183 -27.43 -15.99 -20.68
N GLN A 184 -28.25 -16.08 -21.73
CA GLN A 184 -29.69 -16.35 -21.65
C GLN A 184 -30.04 -17.70 -21.01
N ARG A 185 -29.09 -18.63 -20.92
CA ARG A 185 -29.20 -19.91 -20.21
C ARG A 185 -28.50 -19.91 -18.83
N GLY A 186 -28.05 -18.75 -18.35
CA GLY A 186 -27.39 -18.59 -17.05
C GLY A 186 -25.88 -18.85 -17.04
N PHE A 187 -25.21 -18.87 -18.21
CA PHE A 187 -23.78 -19.16 -18.33
C PHE A 187 -22.97 -18.01 -18.95
N ILE A 188 -21.79 -17.74 -18.41
CA ILE A 188 -20.80 -16.84 -19.00
C ILE A 188 -19.83 -17.63 -19.86
N ALA A 189 -19.73 -17.25 -21.14
CA ALA A 189 -18.79 -17.84 -22.09
C ALA A 189 -17.33 -17.46 -21.77
N ALA A 190 -16.42 -18.42 -21.92
CA ALA A 190 -14.98 -18.18 -21.72
C ALA A 190 -14.29 -17.45 -22.90
N SER A 191 -14.93 -17.40 -24.06
CA SER A 191 -14.41 -16.75 -25.27
C SER A 191 -15.52 -16.06 -26.07
N PRO A 192 -15.19 -14.99 -26.84
CA PRO A 192 -16.20 -14.17 -27.52
C PRO A 192 -16.71 -14.79 -28.83
N VAL A 193 -15.96 -15.72 -29.42
CA VAL A 193 -16.26 -16.34 -30.72
C VAL A 193 -16.24 -17.84 -30.55
N LYS A 194 -17.33 -18.50 -30.97
CA LYS A 194 -17.50 -19.96 -30.92
C LYS A 194 -17.02 -20.59 -29.59
N PRO A 195 -17.56 -20.17 -28.43
CA PRO A 195 -17.15 -20.68 -27.14
C PRO A 195 -17.31 -22.20 -27.05
N GLN A 196 -16.31 -22.84 -26.43
CA GLN A 196 -16.28 -24.27 -26.12
C GLN A 196 -16.58 -24.56 -24.65
N THR A 197 -16.43 -23.57 -23.79
CA THR A 197 -16.60 -23.70 -22.34
C THR A 197 -17.36 -22.49 -21.81
N ALA A 198 -18.31 -22.74 -20.93
CA ALA A 198 -19.05 -21.70 -20.23
C ALA A 198 -19.28 -22.09 -18.77
N PHE A 199 -19.36 -21.08 -17.91
CA PHE A 199 -19.45 -21.24 -16.46
C PHE A 199 -20.73 -20.61 -15.95
N SER A 200 -21.45 -21.29 -15.07
CA SER A 200 -22.71 -20.78 -14.53
C SER A 200 -22.46 -19.51 -13.72
N LEU A 201 -23.42 -18.58 -13.75
CA LEU A 201 -23.35 -17.37 -12.94
C LEU A 201 -23.33 -17.65 -11.43
N PRO A 202 -24.10 -18.63 -10.90
CA PRO A 202 -23.96 -19.07 -9.51
C PRO A 202 -22.53 -19.51 -9.16
N LEU A 203 -21.84 -20.25 -10.03
CA LEU A 203 -20.45 -20.68 -9.80
C LEU A 203 -19.48 -19.49 -9.77
N LEU A 204 -19.66 -18.50 -10.65
CA LEU A 204 -18.83 -17.31 -10.68
C LEU A 204 -19.08 -16.42 -9.46
N ALA A 205 -20.33 -16.27 -9.03
CA ALA A 205 -20.69 -15.58 -7.79
C ALA A 205 -20.09 -16.28 -6.56
N PHE A 206 -20.16 -17.61 -6.50
CA PHE A 206 -19.57 -18.42 -5.44
C PHE A 206 -18.04 -18.25 -5.38
N HIS A 207 -17.34 -18.36 -6.52
CA HIS A 207 -15.91 -18.08 -6.59
C HIS A 207 -15.58 -16.65 -6.16
N ASN A 208 -16.40 -15.67 -6.55
CA ASN A 208 -16.20 -14.27 -6.15
C ASN A 208 -16.26 -14.10 -4.62
N ALA A 209 -17.18 -14.80 -3.95
CA ALA A 209 -17.24 -14.85 -2.48
C ALA A 209 -16.00 -15.54 -1.88
N LEU A 210 -15.60 -16.70 -2.40
CA LEU A 210 -14.39 -17.40 -1.96
C LEU A 210 -13.13 -16.57 -2.16
N TRP A 211 -13.03 -15.82 -3.25
CA TRP A 211 -11.91 -14.92 -3.50
C TRP A 211 -11.87 -13.78 -2.47
N ASN A 212 -13.04 -13.25 -2.07
CA ASN A 212 -13.16 -12.21 -1.05
C ASN A 212 -12.95 -12.70 0.39
N HIS A 213 -13.02 -13.99 0.68
CA HIS A 213 -12.83 -14.49 2.05
C HIS A 213 -11.58 -15.35 2.22
N GLY A 214 -11.29 -16.20 1.24
CA GLY A 214 -10.20 -17.19 1.29
C GLY A 214 -9.10 -16.96 0.25
N HIS A 215 -9.16 -15.87 -0.54
CA HIS A 215 -8.14 -15.54 -1.54
C HIS A 215 -7.88 -16.68 -2.56
N VAL A 216 -8.90 -17.49 -2.82
CA VAL A 216 -8.77 -18.67 -3.68
C VAL A 216 -8.56 -18.20 -5.12
N GLY A 217 -7.35 -18.37 -5.62
CA GLY A 217 -7.02 -18.06 -7.02
C GLY A 217 -7.71 -19.01 -8.00
N ALA A 218 -7.78 -18.60 -9.28
CA ALA A 218 -8.42 -19.39 -10.32
C ALA A 218 -7.87 -20.82 -10.43
N GLN A 219 -6.54 -21.01 -10.29
CA GLN A 219 -5.93 -22.34 -10.37
C GLN A 219 -6.39 -23.27 -9.24
N PRO A 220 -6.15 -22.97 -7.95
CA PRO A 220 -6.58 -23.85 -6.87
C PRO A 220 -8.10 -24.07 -6.89
N PHE A 221 -8.89 -23.05 -7.22
CA PHE A 221 -10.34 -23.22 -7.37
C PHE A 221 -10.69 -24.22 -8.47
N THR A 222 -10.11 -24.09 -9.67
CA THR A 222 -10.41 -25.00 -10.78
C THR A 222 -9.95 -26.44 -10.52
N LEU A 223 -8.88 -26.65 -9.74
CA LEU A 223 -8.46 -27.99 -9.34
C LEU A 223 -9.48 -28.60 -8.36
N ALA A 224 -9.81 -27.87 -7.29
CA ALA A 224 -10.75 -28.32 -6.28
C ALA A 224 -12.14 -28.62 -6.85
N ILE A 225 -12.67 -27.73 -7.72
CA ILE A 225 -13.99 -27.94 -8.33
C ILE A 225 -13.95 -29.11 -9.33
N THR A 226 -12.85 -29.33 -10.04
CA THR A 226 -12.72 -30.47 -10.96
C THR A 226 -12.71 -31.78 -10.17
N GLU A 227 -11.91 -31.87 -9.12
CA GLU A 227 -11.86 -33.03 -8.21
C GLU A 227 -13.22 -33.31 -7.56
N TRP A 228 -13.96 -32.25 -7.21
CA TRP A 228 -15.30 -32.39 -6.64
C TRP A 228 -16.34 -32.87 -7.65
N LEU A 229 -16.31 -32.35 -8.88
CA LEU A 229 -17.35 -32.57 -9.90
C LEU A 229 -17.13 -33.83 -10.74
N GLU A 230 -15.88 -34.24 -11.00
CA GLU A 230 -15.58 -35.41 -11.83
C GLU A 230 -16.27 -36.69 -11.31
N PRO A 231 -16.21 -37.05 -10.01
CA PRO A 231 -16.89 -38.23 -9.48
C PRO A 231 -18.43 -38.15 -9.51
N ARG A 232 -18.98 -36.93 -9.58
CA ARG A 232 -20.43 -36.68 -9.50
C ARG A 232 -21.09 -36.52 -10.87
N SER A 233 -20.29 -36.35 -11.92
CA SER A 233 -20.80 -36.03 -13.26
C SER A 233 -19.96 -36.70 -14.34
N VAL A 234 -19.22 -35.94 -15.15
CA VAL A 234 -18.38 -36.49 -16.22
C VAL A 234 -17.01 -35.85 -16.21
N ARG A 235 -15.98 -36.57 -16.65
CA ARG A 235 -14.66 -35.99 -16.93
C ARG A 235 -14.66 -35.22 -18.24
N LEU A 236 -14.28 -33.94 -18.20
CA LEU A 236 -14.17 -33.11 -19.39
C LEU A 236 -12.78 -33.27 -20.05
N PHE A 237 -12.77 -33.79 -21.27
CA PHE A 237 -11.55 -33.94 -22.07
C PHE A 237 -11.34 -32.76 -23.01
N ALA A 238 -10.07 -32.41 -23.24
CA ALA A 238 -9.74 -31.48 -24.29
C ALA A 238 -10.18 -31.99 -25.67
N ARG A 239 -10.50 -31.07 -26.58
CA ARG A 239 -11.11 -31.40 -27.88
C ARG A 239 -10.24 -32.38 -28.66
N LYS A 240 -10.82 -33.53 -29.05
CA LYS A 240 -10.14 -34.60 -29.79
C LYS A 240 -8.87 -35.14 -29.09
N LYS A 241 -8.77 -35.03 -27.76
CA LYS A 241 -7.64 -35.52 -26.95
C LYS A 241 -8.13 -36.40 -25.81
N LYS A 242 -7.24 -37.25 -25.29
CA LYS A 242 -7.51 -38.15 -24.16
C LYS A 242 -7.13 -37.58 -22.79
N HIS A 243 -6.40 -36.47 -22.73
CA HIS A 243 -6.07 -35.79 -21.47
C HIS A 243 -7.20 -34.84 -21.03
N ALA A 244 -7.25 -34.58 -19.71
CA ALA A 244 -8.20 -33.67 -19.10
C ALA A 244 -8.10 -32.25 -19.66
N ARG A 245 -9.22 -31.53 -19.68
CA ARG A 245 -9.25 -30.13 -20.11
C ARG A 245 -8.61 -29.24 -19.04
N HIS A 246 -7.74 -28.31 -19.47
CA HIS A 246 -7.23 -27.27 -18.58
C HIS A 246 -8.26 -26.16 -18.34
N MET A 247 -8.85 -26.13 -17.16
CA MET A 247 -9.95 -25.22 -16.82
C MET A 247 -9.51 -23.82 -16.36
N ARG A 248 -8.26 -23.67 -15.89
CA ARG A 248 -7.74 -22.40 -15.36
C ARG A 248 -7.94 -21.21 -16.29
N LYS A 249 -7.47 -21.27 -17.54
CA LYS A 249 -7.52 -20.13 -18.49
C LYS A 249 -8.95 -19.77 -18.92
N PRO A 250 -9.81 -20.73 -19.30
CA PRO A 250 -11.22 -20.46 -19.57
C PRO A 250 -11.93 -19.84 -18.37
N PHE A 251 -11.69 -20.37 -17.17
CA PHE A 251 -12.32 -19.88 -15.95
C PHE A 251 -11.87 -18.46 -15.61
N SER A 252 -10.56 -18.16 -15.66
CA SER A 252 -10.06 -16.79 -15.48
C SER A 252 -10.70 -15.81 -16.46
N SER A 253 -10.85 -16.19 -17.73
CA SER A 253 -11.49 -15.33 -18.73
C SER A 253 -12.97 -15.05 -18.41
N ALA A 254 -13.70 -16.05 -17.90
CA ALA A 254 -15.10 -15.88 -17.49
C ALA A 254 -15.23 -15.02 -16.23
N VAL A 255 -14.32 -15.18 -15.24
CA VAL A 255 -14.26 -14.33 -14.05
C VAL A 255 -13.97 -12.87 -14.41
N ASP A 256 -13.00 -12.62 -15.29
CA ASP A 256 -12.67 -11.27 -15.74
C ASP A 256 -13.85 -10.61 -16.47
N LEU A 257 -14.57 -11.36 -17.32
CA LEU A 257 -15.78 -10.88 -17.98
C LEU A 257 -16.90 -10.58 -16.99
N TYR A 258 -17.17 -11.49 -16.04
CA TYR A 258 -18.18 -11.30 -14.99
C TYR A 258 -17.90 -10.02 -14.18
N ARG A 259 -16.66 -9.82 -13.73
CA ARG A 259 -16.25 -8.60 -13.01
C ARG A 259 -16.34 -7.35 -13.87
N LYS A 260 -16.05 -7.46 -15.18
CA LYS A 260 -16.22 -6.35 -16.13
C LYS A 260 -17.68 -5.95 -16.29
N LEU A 261 -18.60 -6.92 -16.39
CA LEU A 261 -20.04 -6.66 -16.45
C LEU A 261 -20.52 -5.96 -15.18
N GLU A 262 -20.12 -6.42 -14.00
CA GLU A 262 -20.43 -5.75 -12.72
C GLU A 262 -19.92 -4.29 -12.70
N LYS A 263 -18.67 -4.05 -13.11
CA LYS A 263 -18.10 -2.69 -13.20
C LYS A 263 -18.85 -1.81 -14.20
N MET A 264 -19.32 -2.37 -15.31
CA MET A 264 -20.15 -1.64 -16.28
C MET A 264 -21.51 -1.28 -15.68
N SER A 265 -22.08 -2.15 -14.86
CA SER A 265 -23.33 -1.88 -14.13
C SER A 265 -23.17 -0.73 -13.15
N ASP A 266 -22.11 -0.74 -12.33
CA ASP A 266 -21.83 0.39 -11.42
C ASP A 266 -21.72 1.71 -12.19
N LYS A 267 -20.94 1.73 -13.28
CA LYS A 267 -20.77 2.93 -14.11
C LYS A 267 -22.08 3.42 -14.73
N LEU A 268 -22.93 2.50 -15.18
CA LEU A 268 -24.24 2.83 -15.74
C LEU A 268 -25.13 3.45 -14.66
N VAL A 269 -25.16 2.89 -13.46
CA VAL A 269 -25.92 3.44 -12.32
C VAL A 269 -25.44 4.85 -11.99
N PHE A 270 -24.13 5.06 -11.86
CA PHE A 270 -23.59 6.39 -11.58
C PHE A 270 -23.92 7.42 -12.66
N SER A 271 -23.87 7.02 -13.93
CA SER A 271 -24.20 7.89 -15.05
C SER A 271 -25.71 8.18 -15.13
N ALA A 272 -26.55 7.18 -14.87
CA ALA A 272 -28.00 7.32 -14.94
C ALA A 272 -28.57 8.16 -13.78
N LEU A 273 -27.90 8.13 -12.62
CA LEU A 273 -28.23 8.94 -11.45
C LEU A 273 -27.50 10.29 -11.44
N GLU A 274 -26.68 10.59 -12.46
CA GLU A 274 -25.90 11.83 -12.59
C GLU A 274 -25.06 12.14 -11.33
N LEU A 275 -24.47 11.12 -10.71
CA LEU A 275 -23.75 11.29 -9.45
C LEU A 275 -22.50 12.15 -9.63
N THR A 276 -22.31 13.11 -8.72
CA THR A 276 -21.09 13.91 -8.64
C THR A 276 -19.90 13.04 -8.20
N PRO A 277 -18.64 13.47 -8.43
CA PRO A 277 -17.46 12.76 -7.94
C PRO A 277 -17.53 12.46 -6.43
N GLN A 278 -17.99 13.40 -5.63
CA GLN A 278 -18.20 13.22 -4.20
C GLN A 278 -19.24 12.13 -3.89
N GLN A 279 -20.39 12.13 -4.56
CA GLN A 279 -21.43 11.13 -4.35
C GLN A 279 -20.97 9.72 -4.77
N ILE A 280 -20.11 9.63 -5.79
CA ILE A 280 -19.45 8.38 -6.16
C ILE A 280 -18.52 7.93 -5.03
N LEU A 281 -17.71 8.81 -4.44
CA LEU A 281 -16.88 8.49 -3.27
C LEU A 281 -17.72 8.09 -2.04
N ALA A 282 -18.88 8.69 -1.85
CA ALA A 282 -19.81 8.30 -0.80
C ALA A 282 -20.30 6.85 -1.00
N SER A 283 -20.60 6.48 -2.25
CA SER A 283 -21.07 5.15 -2.62
C SER A 283 -19.95 4.10 -2.58
N GLU A 284 -18.78 4.37 -3.17
CA GLU A 284 -17.71 3.39 -3.34
C GLU A 284 -16.72 3.34 -2.16
N SER A 285 -16.53 4.45 -1.44
CA SER A 285 -15.54 4.56 -0.37
C SER A 285 -16.19 4.66 1.01
N CYS A 286 -16.77 5.80 1.35
CA CYS A 286 -17.28 6.03 2.70
C CYS A 286 -18.42 7.06 2.73
N ALA A 287 -19.62 6.57 3.00
CA ALA A 287 -20.81 7.41 3.12
C ALA A 287 -20.71 8.45 4.26
N ALA A 288 -20.01 8.15 5.36
CA ALA A 288 -19.83 9.14 6.45
C ALA A 288 -18.84 10.25 6.12
N CYS A 289 -17.90 10.05 5.19
CA CYS A 289 -16.92 11.09 4.84
C CYS A 289 -17.37 11.96 3.67
N PHE A 290 -18.06 11.35 2.69
CA PHE A 290 -18.42 12.02 1.44
C PHE A 290 -19.93 12.15 1.25
N GLY A 291 -20.72 11.70 2.22
CA GLY A 291 -22.16 11.94 2.24
C GLY A 291 -22.51 13.43 2.37
N PRO A 292 -23.80 13.76 2.36
CA PRO A 292 -24.26 15.13 2.50
C PRO A 292 -23.74 15.79 3.79
N GLN A 293 -23.44 17.08 3.71
CA GLN A 293 -23.02 17.88 4.85
C GLN A 293 -24.08 17.83 5.98
N PRO A 294 -23.66 17.64 7.26
CA PRO A 294 -24.60 17.60 8.36
C PRO A 294 -25.32 18.95 8.52
N PRO A 295 -26.66 18.96 8.69
CA PRO A 295 -27.44 20.20 8.74
C PRO A 295 -27.07 21.08 9.95
N ASN A 296 -26.57 20.48 11.02
CA ASN A 296 -26.13 21.14 12.24
C ASN A 296 -24.60 21.38 12.30
N HIS A 297 -23.88 21.30 11.17
CA HIS A 297 -22.42 21.46 11.15
C HIS A 297 -21.93 22.76 11.82
N HIS A 298 -22.68 23.86 11.70
CA HIS A 298 -22.37 25.15 12.33
C HIS A 298 -22.31 25.13 13.87
N VAL A 299 -22.83 24.08 14.53
CA VAL A 299 -22.82 23.94 15.99
C VAL A 299 -21.44 23.48 16.50
N TYR A 300 -20.62 22.90 15.63
CA TYR A 300 -19.31 22.37 15.99
C TYR A 300 -18.23 23.45 15.82
N SER A 301 -17.14 23.32 16.57
CA SER A 301 -16.01 24.24 16.46
C SER A 301 -15.35 24.14 15.09
N ASP A 302 -14.80 25.25 14.60
CA ASP A 302 -13.96 25.33 13.40
C ASP A 302 -12.93 24.19 13.24
N SER A 303 -12.36 23.70 14.35
CA SER A 303 -11.38 22.61 14.35
C SER A 303 -11.97 21.24 13.94
N THR A 304 -13.27 21.03 14.12
CA THR A 304 -13.96 19.74 13.91
C THR A 304 -15.20 19.82 13.02
N GLN A 305 -15.71 21.02 12.77
CA GLN A 305 -16.85 21.29 11.92
C GLN A 305 -16.57 20.76 10.53
N ASP A 306 -17.36 19.77 10.14
CA ASP A 306 -17.36 19.17 8.83
C ASP A 306 -15.93 19.09 8.27
N LYS A 307 -15.05 18.38 8.98
CA LYS A 307 -13.66 18.17 8.57
C LYS A 307 -13.48 16.76 8.01
N LEU A 308 -12.96 16.67 6.77
CA LEU A 308 -12.52 15.41 6.20
C LEU A 308 -11.12 15.09 6.73
N ILE A 309 -10.91 13.91 7.33
CA ILE A 309 -9.59 13.48 7.80
C ILE A 309 -9.17 12.23 7.04
N VAL A 310 -7.99 12.28 6.43
CA VAL A 310 -7.40 11.21 5.62
C VAL A 310 -5.98 10.87 6.11
N CYS A 311 -5.56 9.63 5.86
CA CYS A 311 -4.20 9.17 6.06
C CYS A 311 -3.55 8.89 4.71
N LEU A 312 -2.25 9.17 4.61
CA LEU A 312 -1.39 8.88 3.46
C LEU A 312 -0.21 8.02 3.91
N ASP A 313 0.19 7.06 3.08
CA ASP A 313 1.32 6.16 3.36
C ASP A 313 1.73 5.37 2.10
N GLY A 314 3.01 5.00 2.02
CA GLY A 314 3.63 4.25 0.95
C GLY A 314 4.02 2.82 1.34
N ASN A 315 3.47 1.81 0.65
CA ASN A 315 3.80 0.40 0.87
C ASN A 315 4.66 -0.20 -0.27
N PHE A 316 5.91 -0.52 0.06
CA PHE A 316 6.90 -1.09 -0.87
C PHE A 316 6.89 -2.63 -0.98
N GLN A 317 5.94 -3.32 -0.34
CA GLN A 317 5.79 -4.77 -0.48
C GLN A 317 5.04 -5.14 -1.77
N HIS A 318 4.11 -4.29 -2.21
CA HIS A 318 3.25 -4.46 -3.38
C HIS A 318 3.95 -4.25 -4.74
N ARG A 319 5.14 -4.84 -4.90
CA ARG A 319 5.96 -4.76 -6.11
C ARG A 319 5.35 -5.55 -7.26
N HIS A 320 5.66 -5.14 -8.48
CA HIS A 320 5.33 -5.86 -9.70
C HIS A 320 6.57 -6.00 -10.59
N HIS A 321 6.77 -7.21 -11.13
CA HIS A 321 7.89 -7.49 -12.01
C HIS A 321 7.61 -7.06 -13.44
N ILE A 322 8.55 -6.35 -14.05
CA ILE A 322 8.41 -5.88 -15.43
C ILE A 322 8.24 -7.03 -16.43
N LYS A 323 8.86 -8.19 -16.16
CA LYS A 323 8.77 -9.38 -17.02
C LYS A 323 7.42 -10.11 -16.91
N ALA A 324 6.61 -9.79 -15.89
CA ALA A 324 5.31 -10.41 -15.66
C ALA A 324 4.25 -9.97 -16.68
N SER A 325 4.44 -8.81 -17.31
CA SER A 325 3.56 -8.30 -18.35
C SER A 325 4.33 -7.86 -19.59
N ARG A 326 3.82 -8.24 -20.76
CA ARG A 326 4.32 -7.76 -22.05
C ARG A 326 3.57 -6.53 -22.55
N ASN A 327 2.56 -6.05 -21.80
CA ASN A 327 1.75 -4.86 -22.11
C ASN A 327 1.12 -4.87 -23.51
N TYR A 328 0.68 -6.04 -24.00
CA TYR A 328 -0.03 -6.14 -25.28
C TYR A 328 -1.37 -5.40 -25.25
N GLU A 329 -2.01 -5.34 -24.09
CA GLU A 329 -3.24 -4.58 -23.87
C GLU A 329 -2.93 -3.21 -23.25
N PRO A 330 -3.65 -2.15 -23.65
CA PRO A 330 -3.66 -0.88 -22.93
C PRO A 330 -4.01 -1.07 -21.46
N LEU A 331 -3.33 -0.30 -20.59
CA LEU A 331 -3.59 -0.30 -19.16
C LEU A 331 -4.99 0.26 -18.88
N GLU A 332 -5.81 -0.49 -18.14
CA GLU A 332 -7.12 -0.03 -17.68
C GLU A 332 -7.03 0.44 -16.23
N THR A 333 -6.93 1.75 -16.01
CA THR A 333 -6.88 2.34 -14.66
C THR A 333 -8.27 2.37 -14.03
N PRO A 334 -8.49 1.66 -12.89
CA PRO A 334 -9.75 1.73 -12.16
C PRO A 334 -9.93 3.09 -11.46
N ARG A 335 -11.16 3.51 -11.13
CA ARG A 335 -11.45 4.85 -10.57
C ARG A 335 -10.73 5.14 -9.25
N ILE A 336 -10.62 4.12 -8.40
CA ILE A 336 -9.90 4.21 -7.12
C ILE A 336 -8.38 4.42 -7.32
N PHE A 337 -7.85 4.16 -8.53
CA PHE A 337 -6.44 4.39 -8.85
C PHE A 337 -6.25 5.74 -9.54
N LEU A 338 -5.30 6.53 -9.05
CA LEU A 338 -4.85 7.70 -9.79
C LEU A 338 -4.05 7.26 -11.01
N PRO A 339 -4.32 7.83 -12.20
CA PRO A 339 -3.54 7.54 -13.39
C PRO A 339 -2.12 8.11 -13.27
N SER A 340 -1.14 7.43 -13.86
CA SER A 340 0.26 7.87 -13.83
C SER A 340 0.49 9.27 -14.43
N SER A 341 -0.42 9.74 -15.29
CA SER A 341 -0.41 11.10 -15.82
C SER A 341 -0.56 12.16 -14.73
N GLU A 342 -1.42 11.97 -13.73
CA GLU A 342 -1.64 12.93 -12.64
C GLU A 342 -0.38 13.07 -11.76
N PHE A 343 0.32 11.96 -11.49
CA PHE A 343 1.61 12.01 -10.79
C PHE A 343 2.70 12.68 -11.62
N THR A 344 2.70 12.48 -12.94
CA THR A 344 3.66 13.11 -13.85
C THR A 344 3.43 14.61 -13.97
N GLU A 345 2.17 15.04 -14.07
CA GLU A 345 1.78 16.45 -14.06
C GLU A 345 2.19 17.12 -12.75
N MET A 346 1.88 16.49 -11.60
CA MET A 346 2.27 17.04 -10.30
C MET A 346 3.79 17.15 -10.15
N ARG A 347 4.55 16.17 -10.65
CA ARG A 347 6.01 16.26 -10.70
C ARG A 347 6.48 17.46 -11.53
N ALA A 348 5.85 17.72 -12.66
CA ALA A 348 6.18 18.87 -13.49
C ALA A 348 5.88 20.20 -12.78
N ILE A 349 4.73 20.30 -12.10
CA ILE A 349 4.34 21.46 -11.28
C ILE A 349 5.38 21.71 -10.18
N ILE A 350 5.73 20.66 -9.43
CA ILE A 350 6.73 20.74 -8.36
C ILE A 350 8.07 21.23 -8.92
N ARG A 351 8.53 20.66 -10.04
CA ARG A 351 9.79 21.06 -10.68
C ARG A 351 9.75 22.51 -11.16
N ALA A 352 8.62 22.97 -11.70
CA ALA A 352 8.45 24.35 -12.12
C ALA A 352 8.55 25.32 -10.93
N LYS A 353 7.88 25.01 -9.81
CA LYS A 353 7.97 25.79 -8.56
C LYS A 353 9.37 25.78 -7.95
N GLU A 354 10.10 24.68 -8.05
CA GLU A 354 11.50 24.60 -7.62
C GLU A 354 12.41 25.52 -8.43
N ILE A 355 12.17 25.65 -9.74
CA ILE A 355 12.91 26.55 -10.63
C ILE A 355 12.51 28.01 -10.37
N GLU A 356 11.21 28.28 -10.19
CA GLU A 356 10.66 29.63 -9.98
C GLU A 356 11.14 30.25 -8.66
N LEU A 357 11.06 29.50 -7.56
CA LEU A 357 11.24 30.04 -6.21
C LEU A 357 12.66 29.84 -5.68
N CYS A 358 13.49 29.00 -6.32
CA CYS A 358 14.84 28.64 -5.89
C CYS A 358 14.98 28.53 -4.35
N PRO A 359 14.11 27.77 -3.67
CA PRO A 359 14.07 27.78 -2.22
C PRO A 359 15.42 27.29 -1.67
N PRO A 360 15.95 27.90 -0.59
CA PRO A 360 17.23 27.51 -0.03
C PRO A 360 17.23 26.01 0.31
N ALA A 361 18.34 25.33 0.01
CA ALA A 361 18.56 23.93 0.33
C ALA A 361 18.78 23.77 1.85
N LYS A 362 17.73 24.02 2.64
CA LYS A 362 17.72 23.71 4.07
C LYS A 362 17.25 22.27 4.22
N ALA A 363 18.14 21.39 4.67
CA ALA A 363 17.76 20.03 5.02
C ALA A 363 16.75 20.07 6.17
N ASP A 364 15.64 19.34 6.03
CA ASP A 364 14.66 19.19 7.10
C ASP A 364 15.11 18.01 7.97
N ARG A 365 15.54 18.28 9.20
CA ARG A 365 16.05 17.24 10.12
C ARG A 365 15.04 16.12 10.36
N CYS A 366 13.76 16.44 10.29
CA CYS A 366 12.66 15.46 10.37
C CYS A 366 12.63 14.50 9.17
N ALA A 367 13.09 14.92 7.99
CA ALA A 367 13.25 14.03 6.85
C ALA A 367 14.48 13.12 7.02
N ASP A 368 15.59 13.64 7.56
CA ASP A 368 16.85 12.90 7.69
C ASP A 368 16.78 11.80 8.78
N SER A 369 15.92 11.93 9.78
CA SER A 369 15.71 10.92 10.84
C SER A 369 14.80 9.75 10.41
N HIS A 370 14.12 9.86 9.27
CA HIS A 370 13.14 8.87 8.80
C HIS A 370 13.68 7.99 7.67
N LYS A 371 13.63 6.66 7.85
CA LYS A 371 13.92 5.68 6.78
C LYS A 371 12.95 5.76 5.58
N ALA A 372 11.80 6.41 5.75
CA ALA A 372 10.82 6.64 4.69
C ALA A 372 11.20 7.82 3.78
N ALA A 373 11.86 8.85 4.32
CA ALA A 373 12.36 9.99 3.58
C ALA A 373 13.78 9.78 3.02
N ASP A 374 14.53 8.79 3.52
CA ASP A 374 15.81 8.37 2.94
C ASP A 374 15.57 7.66 1.59
N ASP A 375 15.59 8.45 0.51
CA ASP A 375 15.28 8.16 -0.90
C ASP A 375 16.25 7.13 -1.56
N LYS A 376 16.97 6.32 -0.76
CA LYS A 376 17.95 5.29 -1.20
C LYS A 376 17.31 4.09 -1.91
N ARG A 377 15.99 4.08 -2.10
CA ARG A 377 15.22 2.95 -2.67
C ARG A 377 14.73 3.28 -4.09
N ASN A 378 15.64 3.24 -5.06
CA ASN A 378 15.37 3.60 -6.46
C ASN A 378 15.42 2.36 -7.39
N GLU A 379 15.36 2.55 -8.71
CA GLU A 379 15.45 1.47 -9.71
C GLU A 379 16.66 0.54 -9.50
N SER A 380 17.77 1.05 -8.94
CA SER A 380 18.97 0.26 -8.67
C SER A 380 18.79 -0.74 -7.53
N THR A 381 17.93 -0.42 -6.54
CA THR A 381 17.57 -1.28 -5.41
C THR A 381 16.65 -2.43 -5.83
N TRP A 382 15.81 -2.22 -6.85
CA TRP A 382 14.76 -3.15 -7.26
C TRP A 382 14.83 -3.53 -8.76
N LYS A 383 16.02 -3.97 -9.22
CA LYS A 383 16.24 -4.40 -10.60
C LYS A 383 15.14 -5.38 -11.07
N GLY A 384 14.49 -5.05 -12.17
CA GLY A 384 13.46 -5.89 -12.79
C GLY A 384 12.03 -5.70 -12.26
N CYS A 385 11.78 -4.67 -11.44
CA CYS A 385 10.43 -4.20 -11.12
C CYS A 385 10.09 -2.95 -11.93
N ASP A 386 8.88 -2.88 -12.50
CA ASP A 386 8.33 -1.64 -13.05
C ASP A 386 7.54 -0.87 -11.98
N ASN A 387 6.90 -1.57 -11.05
CA ASN A 387 6.29 -0.96 -9.88
C ASN A 387 7.01 -1.38 -8.59
N THR A 388 7.46 -0.41 -7.81
CA THR A 388 8.19 -0.58 -6.55
C THR A 388 7.27 -0.56 -5.31
N GLY A 389 6.00 -0.16 -5.43
CA GLY A 389 5.06 -0.11 -4.31
C GLY A 389 3.69 0.49 -4.61
N LEU A 390 2.91 0.75 -3.58
CA LEU A 390 1.63 1.46 -3.65
C LEU A 390 1.65 2.66 -2.72
N MET A 391 1.26 3.82 -3.21
CA MET A 391 0.83 4.93 -2.38
C MET A 391 -0.65 4.73 -2.06
N GLY A 392 -1.05 4.89 -0.80
CA GLY A 392 -2.43 4.79 -0.36
C GLY A 392 -2.98 6.09 0.21
N CYS A 393 -4.29 6.23 0.13
CA CYS A 393 -5.07 7.22 0.84
C CYS A 393 -6.34 6.55 1.40
N CYS A 394 -6.54 6.64 2.73
CA CYS A 394 -7.76 6.18 3.38
C CYS A 394 -8.35 7.25 4.29
N CYS A 395 -9.65 7.18 4.57
CA CYS A 395 -10.30 8.11 5.51
C CYS A 395 -10.13 7.65 6.97
N ARG A 396 -10.53 8.50 7.92
CA ARG A 396 -10.56 8.16 9.36
C ARG A 396 -11.35 6.90 9.74
N HIS A 397 -12.23 6.43 8.86
CA HIS A 397 -13.01 5.19 9.02
C HIS A 397 -12.30 3.96 8.44
N ASP A 398 -11.00 4.08 8.13
CA ASP A 398 -10.15 3.07 7.49
C ASP A 398 -10.57 2.70 6.04
N ALA A 399 -11.53 3.42 5.43
CA ALA A 399 -11.98 3.13 4.07
C ALA A 399 -11.00 3.69 3.02
N ALA A 400 -10.66 2.89 2.02
CA ALA A 400 -9.76 3.29 0.95
C ALA A 400 -10.44 4.32 0.03
N ILE A 401 -9.75 5.43 -0.24
CA ILE A 401 -10.25 6.48 -1.14
C ILE A 401 -9.50 6.42 -2.46
N TYR A 402 -8.18 6.55 -2.41
CA TYR A 402 -7.33 6.59 -3.59
C TYR A 402 -6.07 5.76 -3.41
N VAL A 403 -5.59 5.17 -4.50
CA VAL A 403 -4.36 4.39 -4.54
C VAL A 403 -3.54 4.79 -5.77
N GLY A 404 -2.22 4.77 -5.67
CA GLY A 404 -1.30 5.09 -6.76
C GLY A 404 -0.20 4.07 -6.87
N ASP A 405 0.23 3.76 -8.10
CA ASP A 405 1.42 2.95 -8.32
C ASP A 405 2.69 3.80 -8.07
N ILE A 406 3.61 3.30 -7.25
CA ILE A 406 4.95 3.88 -7.11
C ILE A 406 5.79 3.33 -8.27
N TYR A 407 5.80 4.06 -9.39
CA TYR A 407 6.45 3.58 -10.61
C TYR A 407 7.95 3.87 -10.59
N LYS A 408 8.76 2.80 -10.58
CA LYS A 408 10.23 2.84 -10.72
C LYS A 408 10.95 3.93 -9.88
N SER A 409 10.44 4.23 -8.71
CA SER A 409 10.95 5.31 -7.86
C SER A 409 10.78 4.97 -6.38
N GLY A 410 11.35 5.80 -5.51
CA GLY A 410 10.99 5.87 -4.10
C GLY A 410 9.66 6.61 -3.90
N GLU A 411 9.31 6.87 -2.65
CA GLU A 411 8.13 7.65 -2.30
C GLU A 411 8.40 9.14 -2.55
N GLN A 412 8.10 9.58 -3.76
CA GLN A 412 8.32 10.95 -4.18
C GLN A 412 7.17 11.85 -3.76
N ARG A 413 7.48 13.10 -3.38
CA ARG A 413 6.51 14.11 -2.92
C ARG A 413 5.35 14.37 -3.90
N CYS A 414 5.52 14.10 -5.20
CA CYS A 414 4.43 14.20 -6.17
C CYS A 414 3.27 13.23 -5.91
N LEU A 415 3.52 12.08 -5.26
CA LEU A 415 2.51 11.07 -4.96
C LEU A 415 1.47 11.59 -3.95
N PRO A 416 1.85 11.99 -2.71
CA PRO A 416 0.90 12.54 -1.75
C PRO A 416 0.24 13.83 -2.25
N VAL A 417 0.99 14.73 -2.90
CA VAL A 417 0.43 16.01 -3.37
C VAL A 417 -0.60 15.82 -4.48
N ALA A 418 -0.39 14.88 -5.40
CA ALA A 418 -1.39 14.55 -6.44
C ALA A 418 -2.67 13.96 -5.83
N MET A 419 -2.55 13.10 -4.81
CA MET A 419 -3.71 12.56 -4.09
C MET A 419 -4.49 13.65 -3.36
N ILE A 420 -3.80 14.59 -2.73
CA ILE A 420 -4.45 15.73 -2.07
C ILE A 420 -5.15 16.63 -3.10
N LYS A 421 -4.49 16.96 -4.22
CA LYS A 421 -5.10 17.73 -5.33
C LYS A 421 -6.37 17.04 -5.85
N ARG A 422 -6.32 15.70 -6.02
CA ARG A 422 -7.47 14.90 -6.44
C ARG A 422 -8.62 14.99 -5.44
N LEU A 423 -8.33 14.82 -4.14
CA LEU A 423 -9.33 14.97 -3.07
C LEU A 423 -9.99 16.35 -3.05
N LEU A 424 -9.20 17.41 -3.16
CA LEU A 424 -9.72 18.79 -3.19
C LEU A 424 -10.65 19.03 -4.37
N THR A 425 -10.37 18.41 -5.53
CA THR A 425 -11.18 18.50 -6.74
C THR A 425 -12.50 17.74 -6.60
N ASP A 426 -12.48 16.59 -5.92
CA ASP A 426 -13.64 15.71 -5.81
C ASP A 426 -14.53 16.02 -4.58
N CYS A 427 -14.10 16.90 -3.66
CA CYS A 427 -14.85 17.32 -2.46
C CYS A 427 -15.42 18.74 -2.61
N GLU A 428 -16.28 19.18 -1.67
CA GLU A 428 -16.81 20.54 -1.69
C GLU A 428 -15.72 21.61 -1.59
N ALA A 429 -15.91 22.76 -2.25
CA ALA A 429 -14.92 23.83 -2.36
C ALA A 429 -14.49 24.44 -1.01
N ASN A 430 -15.35 24.39 0.02
CA ASN A 430 -15.05 24.94 1.34
C ASN A 430 -14.67 23.87 2.37
N ARG A 431 -14.60 22.60 1.96
CA ARG A 431 -14.33 21.47 2.86
C ARG A 431 -12.90 21.53 3.39
N ARG A 432 -12.73 21.54 4.72
CA ARG A 432 -11.40 21.44 5.36
C ARG A 432 -10.91 19.99 5.33
N ILE A 433 -9.64 19.79 5.02
CA ILE A 433 -9.01 18.47 4.89
C ILE A 433 -7.83 18.35 5.87
N GLY A 434 -7.93 17.40 6.80
CA GLY A 434 -6.81 16.96 7.64
C GLY A 434 -6.07 15.80 6.98
N VAL A 435 -4.75 15.92 6.84
CA VAL A 435 -3.88 14.90 6.27
C VAL A 435 -2.93 14.38 7.35
N LEU A 436 -3.07 13.10 7.71
CA LEU A 436 -2.09 12.39 8.54
C LEU A 436 -1.10 11.66 7.64
N TYR A 437 0.18 11.89 7.87
CA TYR A 437 1.27 11.30 7.10
C TYR A 437 2.54 11.24 7.94
N ASP A 438 3.34 10.19 7.81
CA ASP A 438 4.54 9.97 8.63
C ASP A 438 5.56 11.10 8.55
N ILE A 439 5.65 11.71 7.36
CA ILE A 439 6.46 12.89 7.08
C ILE A 439 5.59 14.11 6.76
N GLY A 440 4.39 14.16 7.35
CA GLY A 440 3.41 15.24 7.18
C GLY A 440 4.01 16.62 7.46
N CYS A 441 4.82 16.75 8.52
CA CYS A 441 5.53 18.00 8.84
C CYS A 441 6.49 18.46 7.73
N SER A 442 7.21 17.51 7.12
CA SER A 442 8.17 17.79 6.07
C SER A 442 7.47 18.20 4.79
N LEU A 443 6.39 17.49 4.47
CA LEU A 443 5.55 17.80 3.32
C LEU A 443 4.88 19.17 3.48
N ASP A 444 4.39 19.52 4.67
CA ASP A 444 3.74 20.80 4.97
C ASP A 444 4.68 21.99 4.72
N LYS A 445 5.89 21.94 5.32
CA LYS A 445 6.95 22.94 5.12
C LYS A 445 7.37 23.02 3.65
N TYR A 446 7.54 21.87 2.99
CA TYR A 446 7.93 21.80 1.59
C TYR A 446 6.89 22.45 0.67
N MET A 447 5.62 22.16 0.90
CA MET A 447 4.50 22.74 0.15
C MET A 447 4.39 24.24 0.39
N GLN A 448 4.56 24.69 1.63
CA GLN A 448 4.54 26.11 1.96
C GLN A 448 5.67 26.88 1.27
N ALA A 449 6.90 26.36 1.32
CA ALA A 449 8.07 27.01 0.70
C ALA A 449 7.97 27.10 -0.84
N ARG A 450 7.12 26.30 -1.47
CA ARG A 450 6.96 26.22 -2.93
C ARG A 450 5.59 26.70 -3.42
N ASP A 451 4.77 27.25 -2.52
CA ASP A 451 3.40 27.68 -2.81
C ASP A 451 2.61 26.60 -3.58
N LEU A 452 2.69 25.35 -3.12
CA LEU A 452 2.00 24.24 -3.75
C LEU A 452 0.52 24.25 -3.35
N LEU A 453 -0.35 24.09 -4.36
CA LEU A 453 -1.82 24.12 -4.26
C LEU A 453 -2.44 25.50 -3.95
N GLY A 454 -1.65 26.58 -3.93
CA GLY A 454 -2.14 27.97 -3.92
C GLY A 454 -3.26 28.24 -2.92
N GLU A 455 -4.40 28.75 -3.39
CA GLU A 455 -5.55 29.12 -2.55
C GLU A 455 -6.14 27.96 -1.73
N ASP A 456 -6.07 26.72 -2.25
CA ASP A 456 -6.58 25.54 -1.52
C ASP A 456 -5.73 25.21 -0.29
N ARG A 457 -4.52 25.78 -0.16
CA ARG A 457 -3.60 25.50 0.95
C ARG A 457 -4.21 25.81 2.31
N ALA A 458 -5.02 26.87 2.41
CA ALA A 458 -5.70 27.29 3.64
C ALA A 458 -6.70 26.26 4.16
N ARG A 459 -7.16 25.34 3.28
CA ARG A 459 -8.09 24.28 3.63
C ARG A 459 -7.41 23.03 4.19
N ILE A 460 -6.08 22.94 4.11
CA ILE A 460 -5.32 21.73 4.41
C ILE A 460 -4.58 21.88 5.73
N THR A 461 -4.78 20.94 6.65
CA THR A 461 -4.01 20.83 7.89
C THR A 461 -3.24 19.52 7.91
N PHE A 462 -1.94 19.55 8.23
CA PHE A 462 -1.12 18.35 8.32
C PHE A 462 -0.92 17.91 9.77
N GLY A 463 -0.79 16.60 9.95
CA GLY A 463 -0.37 15.99 11.20
C GLY A 463 0.45 14.74 10.92
N THR A 464 1.15 14.26 11.94
CA THR A 464 1.98 13.05 11.86
C THR A 464 1.26 11.88 12.52
N SER A 465 1.28 10.71 11.90
CA SER A 465 0.76 9.46 12.50
C SER A 465 1.34 9.27 13.90
N VAL A 466 0.51 8.90 14.89
CA VAL A 466 0.87 8.99 16.32
C VAL A 466 2.08 8.12 16.66
N PHE A 467 2.25 6.95 16.04
CA PHE A 467 3.43 6.11 16.31
C PHE A 467 4.71 6.69 15.69
N HIS A 468 4.59 7.41 14.59
CA HIS A 468 5.72 8.02 13.88
C HIS A 468 6.11 9.37 14.48
N ALA A 469 5.17 10.05 15.15
CA ALA A 469 5.36 11.38 15.72
C ALA A 469 6.48 11.42 16.78
N TYR A 470 6.69 10.35 17.56
CA TYR A 470 7.73 10.29 18.59
C TYR A 470 9.17 10.34 18.06
N VAL A 471 9.37 10.01 16.78
CA VAL A 471 10.69 10.08 16.12
C VAL A 471 11.04 11.51 15.69
N HIS A 472 10.05 12.42 15.70
CA HIS A 472 10.26 13.84 15.42
C HIS A 472 10.73 14.59 16.67
N ASN A 473 11.41 15.71 16.48
CA ASN A 473 11.78 16.59 17.59
C ASN A 473 10.54 17.14 18.30
N TRP A 474 10.72 17.60 19.53
CA TRP A 474 9.59 18.01 20.38
C TRP A 474 8.81 19.20 19.78
N LEU A 475 9.49 20.17 19.16
CA LEU A 475 8.85 21.28 18.45
C LEU A 475 7.91 20.79 17.34
N CYS A 476 8.36 19.84 16.51
CA CYS A 476 7.54 19.22 15.49
C CYS A 476 6.37 18.44 16.11
N GLN A 477 6.57 17.78 17.26
CA GLN A 477 5.46 17.11 17.96
C GLN A 477 4.41 18.12 18.43
N LEU A 478 4.79 19.29 18.95
CA LEU A 478 3.82 20.31 19.36
C LEU A 478 2.93 20.77 18.19
N ASP A 479 3.52 20.93 17.00
CA ASP A 479 2.79 21.44 15.83
C ASP A 479 2.03 20.35 15.06
N TYR A 480 2.55 19.12 14.99
CA TYR A 480 2.02 18.07 14.11
C TYR A 480 1.50 16.82 14.83
N HIS A 481 1.72 16.64 16.13
CA HIS A 481 1.23 15.46 16.85
C HIS A 481 -0.29 15.54 17.11
N PRO A 482 -1.11 14.60 16.63
CA PRO A 482 -2.58 14.67 16.73
C PRO A 482 -3.14 14.70 18.16
N ARG A 483 -2.35 14.24 19.14
CA ARG A 483 -2.70 14.31 20.57
C ARG A 483 -2.38 15.64 21.25
N LEU A 484 -1.51 16.45 20.64
CA LEU A 484 -1.07 17.74 21.18
C LEU A 484 -1.70 18.92 20.42
N ASN A 485 -2.11 18.69 19.16
CA ASN A 485 -2.76 19.67 18.30
C ASN A 485 -4.27 19.42 18.12
N ASN A 486 -4.99 20.49 17.76
CA ASN A 486 -6.43 20.60 17.56
C ASN A 486 -6.97 19.97 16.27
N GLY A 487 -8.19 19.46 16.33
CA GLY A 487 -8.98 19.04 15.17
C GLY A 487 -8.69 17.63 14.63
N TRP A 488 -8.24 16.73 15.49
CA TRP A 488 -7.94 15.32 15.13
C TRP A 488 -8.71 14.30 15.96
N GLY A 489 -9.33 14.74 17.07
CA GLY A 489 -10.03 13.84 17.98
C GLY A 489 -9.08 12.80 18.57
N LEU A 490 -9.52 11.53 18.57
CA LEU A 490 -8.73 10.41 19.06
C LEU A 490 -8.09 9.57 17.95
N LEU A 491 -8.00 10.11 16.73
CA LEU A 491 -7.39 9.40 15.59
C LEU A 491 -5.90 9.12 15.83
N ASP A 492 -5.43 7.98 15.32
CA ASP A 492 -4.02 7.56 15.42
C ASP A 492 -3.23 7.72 14.11
N GLY A 493 -3.90 7.79 12.95
CA GLY A 493 -3.23 7.91 11.65
C GLY A 493 -2.91 6.56 10.99
N GLU A 494 -3.14 5.44 11.68
CA GLU A 494 -2.64 4.11 11.31
C GLU A 494 -3.60 3.32 10.40
N GLY A 495 -4.52 4.02 9.72
CA GLY A 495 -5.55 3.38 8.91
C GLY A 495 -4.98 2.63 7.70
N LEU A 496 -3.91 3.15 7.11
CA LEU A 496 -3.26 2.49 5.97
C LEU A 496 -2.49 1.25 6.38
N GLU A 497 -1.86 1.20 7.55
CA GLU A 497 -1.22 -0.01 8.06
C GLU A 497 -2.21 -1.18 8.22
N ARG A 498 -3.43 -0.88 8.69
CA ARG A 498 -4.53 -1.87 8.75
C ARG A 498 -4.93 -2.32 7.35
N LEU A 499 -5.04 -1.39 6.40
CA LEU A 499 -5.38 -1.68 5.01
C LEU A 499 -4.29 -2.54 4.33
N TRP A 500 -3.02 -2.25 4.58
CA TRP A 500 -1.87 -3.01 4.10
C TRP A 500 -1.87 -4.43 4.65
N SER A 501 -2.12 -4.58 5.95
CA SER A 501 -2.31 -5.90 6.57
C SER A 501 -3.42 -6.69 5.86
N TYR A 502 -4.55 -6.03 5.56
CA TYR A 502 -5.67 -6.64 4.84
C TYR A 502 -5.35 -7.02 3.38
N LEU A 503 -4.47 -6.28 2.70
CA LEU A 503 -4.05 -6.53 1.32
C LEU A 503 -2.83 -7.47 1.20
N SER A 504 -2.18 -7.83 2.30
CA SER A 504 -0.95 -8.62 2.33
C SER A 504 -1.02 -9.94 1.55
N ALA A 505 -2.17 -10.64 1.60
CA ALA A 505 -2.40 -11.87 0.85
C ALA A 505 -2.30 -11.72 -0.68
N LEU A 506 -2.44 -10.49 -1.20
CA LEU A 506 -2.31 -10.20 -2.62
C LEU A 506 -0.88 -9.88 -3.06
N VAL A 507 0.04 -9.64 -2.12
CA VAL A 507 1.42 -9.23 -2.44
C VAL A 507 2.14 -10.26 -3.30
N SER A 508 2.19 -11.52 -2.84
CA SER A 508 2.90 -12.58 -3.56
C SER A 508 2.23 -12.96 -4.89
N PRO A 509 0.90 -13.22 -4.94
CA PRO A 509 0.25 -13.64 -6.18
C PRO A 509 0.26 -12.56 -7.28
N LEU A 510 0.13 -11.29 -6.91
CA LEU A 510 0.04 -10.21 -7.90
C LEU A 510 1.40 -9.73 -8.41
N ARG A 511 2.49 -10.08 -7.72
CA ARG A 511 3.86 -9.71 -8.11
C ARG A 511 4.24 -10.17 -9.53
N TYR A 512 3.70 -11.30 -9.95
CA TYR A 512 3.94 -11.93 -11.26
C TYR A 512 2.69 -11.99 -12.15
N SER A 513 1.66 -11.19 -11.83
CA SER A 513 0.46 -11.07 -12.65
C SER A 513 0.65 -10.05 -13.78
N THR A 514 -0.29 -9.96 -14.72
CA THR A 514 -0.28 -8.83 -15.67
C THR A 514 -0.69 -7.54 -14.96
N ARG A 515 -0.28 -6.37 -15.47
CA ARG A 515 -0.62 -5.08 -14.86
C ARG A 515 -2.13 -4.87 -14.72
N ASN A 516 -2.91 -5.17 -15.76
CA ASN A 516 -4.37 -5.09 -15.71
C ASN A 516 -4.97 -6.02 -14.65
N HIS A 517 -4.47 -7.26 -14.55
CA HIS A 517 -4.95 -8.21 -13.55
C HIS A 517 -4.62 -7.77 -12.12
N ARG A 518 -3.43 -7.19 -11.90
CA ARG A 518 -3.04 -6.60 -10.63
C ARG A 518 -3.99 -5.47 -10.21
N LEU A 519 -4.18 -4.47 -11.06
CA LEU A 519 -5.03 -3.32 -10.76
C LEU A 519 -6.49 -3.74 -10.53
N ALA A 520 -7.01 -4.64 -11.37
CA ALA A 520 -8.36 -5.17 -11.23
C ALA A 520 -8.54 -5.94 -9.91
N SER A 521 -7.57 -6.77 -9.53
CA SER A 521 -7.61 -7.54 -8.28
C SER A 521 -7.55 -6.65 -7.05
N ILE A 522 -6.61 -5.69 -7.00
CA ILE A 522 -6.52 -4.75 -5.88
C ILE A 522 -7.81 -3.93 -5.76
N THR A 523 -8.31 -3.39 -6.88
CA THR A 523 -9.56 -2.62 -6.89
C THR A 523 -10.74 -3.44 -6.40
N HIS A 524 -10.88 -4.68 -6.87
CA HIS A 524 -11.95 -5.56 -6.44
C HIS A 524 -11.90 -5.84 -4.94
N ARG A 525 -10.69 -6.03 -4.40
CA ARG A 525 -10.46 -6.24 -2.96
C ARG A 525 -10.80 -5.01 -2.13
N LEU A 526 -10.43 -3.82 -2.61
CA LEU A 526 -10.73 -2.55 -1.96
C LEU A 526 -12.22 -2.22 -2.01
N LYS A 527 -12.91 -2.49 -3.14
CA LYS A 527 -14.37 -2.37 -3.23
C LYS A 527 -15.06 -3.21 -2.15
N TYR A 528 -14.62 -4.47 -1.99
CA TYR A 528 -15.18 -5.35 -0.96
C TYR A 528 -14.85 -4.88 0.47
N HIS A 529 -13.63 -4.38 0.70
CA HIS A 529 -13.22 -3.78 1.98
C HIS A 529 -14.14 -2.62 2.37
N ASN A 530 -14.32 -1.66 1.46
CA ASN A 530 -15.12 -0.47 1.69
C ASN A 530 -16.60 -0.81 1.87
N MET A 531 -17.14 -1.73 1.06
CA MET A 531 -18.52 -2.23 1.22
C MET A 531 -18.74 -2.80 2.63
N LYS A 532 -17.82 -3.62 3.13
CA LYS A 532 -17.90 -4.14 4.50
C LYS A 532 -17.78 -3.02 5.54
N GLY A 533 -16.86 -2.09 5.33
CA GLY A 533 -16.69 -0.91 6.19
C GLY A 533 -17.97 -0.08 6.29
N GLN A 534 -18.68 0.14 5.19
CA GLN A 534 -19.97 0.83 5.17
C GLN A 534 -21.05 0.04 5.93
N SER A 535 -21.18 -1.28 5.68
CA SER A 535 -22.15 -2.12 6.39
C SER A 535 -21.90 -2.20 7.91
N ASP A 536 -20.64 -2.16 8.34
CA ASP A 536 -20.24 -2.21 9.75
C ASP A 536 -20.02 -0.82 10.38
N LEU A 537 -20.29 0.27 9.65
CA LEU A 537 -19.96 1.64 10.05
C LEU A 537 -20.58 2.02 11.41
N LEU A 538 -21.86 1.69 11.63
CA LEU A 538 -22.53 1.94 12.91
C LEU A 538 -21.87 1.18 14.08
N LYS A 539 -21.42 -0.06 13.84
CA LYS A 539 -20.70 -0.85 14.85
C LYS A 539 -19.33 -0.24 15.13
N TRP A 540 -18.66 0.29 14.10
CA TRP A 540 -17.40 1.00 14.24
C TRP A 540 -17.57 2.28 15.06
N LEU A 541 -18.56 3.12 14.74
CA LEU A 541 -18.86 4.36 15.44
C LEU A 541 -19.21 4.10 16.92
N LYS A 542 -20.08 3.13 17.20
CA LYS A 542 -20.39 2.70 18.57
C LYS A 542 -19.12 2.31 19.35
N ARG A 543 -18.22 1.56 18.72
CA ARG A 543 -16.96 1.14 19.36
C ARG A 543 -16.06 2.33 19.67
N LYS A 544 -15.90 3.27 18.72
CA LYS A 544 -15.12 4.49 18.92
C LYS A 544 -15.71 5.38 20.01
N PHE A 545 -17.03 5.54 20.04
CA PHE A 545 -17.73 6.27 21.10
C PHE A 545 -17.49 5.66 22.49
N LEU A 546 -17.56 4.33 22.62
CA LEU A 546 -17.28 3.64 23.88
C LEU A 546 -15.81 3.80 24.30
N GLN A 547 -14.87 3.73 23.35
CA GLN A 547 -13.45 3.98 23.62
C GLN A 547 -13.19 5.42 24.09
N ALA A 548 -13.80 6.40 23.42
CA ALA A 548 -13.73 7.81 23.81
C ALA A 548 -14.33 8.05 25.20
N THR A 549 -15.46 7.40 25.51
CA THR A 549 -16.08 7.45 26.84
C THR A 549 -15.19 6.86 27.93
N LYS A 550 -14.55 5.71 27.65
CA LYS A 550 -13.59 5.10 28.58
C LYS A 550 -12.43 6.05 28.87
N ARG A 551 -11.80 6.59 27.81
CA ARG A 551 -10.71 7.58 27.93
C ARG A 551 -11.14 8.83 28.70
N ARG A 552 -12.37 9.31 28.48
CA ARG A 552 -12.93 10.43 29.27
C ARG A 552 -12.94 10.13 30.75
N ASN A 553 -13.43 8.95 31.12
CA ASN A 553 -13.60 8.57 32.51
C ASN A 553 -12.23 8.37 33.19
N GLU A 554 -11.27 7.76 32.51
CA GLU A 554 -9.88 7.62 32.97
C GLU A 554 -9.25 9.00 33.23
N ALA A 555 -9.32 9.92 32.26
CA ALA A 555 -8.76 11.26 32.42
C ALA A 555 -9.46 12.06 33.54
N LYS A 556 -10.79 11.94 33.67
CA LYS A 556 -11.54 12.56 34.78
C LYS A 556 -11.14 12.00 36.14
N LEU A 557 -10.90 10.68 36.23
CA LEU A 557 -10.44 10.04 37.46
C LEU A 557 -9.07 10.55 37.86
N THR A 558 -8.13 10.66 36.91
CA THR A 558 -6.80 11.26 37.15
C THR A 558 -6.92 12.68 37.67
N LEU A 559 -7.74 13.52 37.03
CA LEU A 559 -7.94 14.91 37.48
C LEU A 559 -8.61 15.00 38.85
N ALA A 560 -9.58 14.11 39.15
CA ALA A 560 -10.23 14.06 40.46
C ALA A 560 -9.22 13.69 41.56
N GLY A 561 -8.38 12.68 41.33
CA GLY A 561 -7.31 12.32 42.26
C GLY A 561 -6.31 13.46 42.48
N LEU A 562 -5.90 14.14 41.41
CA LEU A 562 -5.01 15.31 41.50
C LEU A 562 -5.67 16.48 42.25
N SER A 563 -6.98 16.69 42.07
CA SER A 563 -7.71 17.78 42.73
C SER A 563 -7.83 17.64 44.24
N GLU A 564 -7.48 16.48 44.81
CA GLU A 564 -7.40 16.27 46.26
C GLU A 564 -6.01 16.59 46.85
N ILE A 565 -4.99 16.73 45.99
CA ILE A 565 -3.61 16.99 46.39
C ILE A 565 -3.37 18.49 46.46
N THR A 566 -2.76 18.96 47.56
CA THR A 566 -2.32 20.35 47.72
C THR A 566 -1.25 20.67 46.68
N ASN A 567 -1.42 21.75 45.92
CA ASN A 567 -0.47 22.19 44.92
C ASN A 567 0.73 22.87 45.61
N PRO A 568 1.95 22.30 45.54
CA PRO A 568 3.14 22.89 46.17
C PRO A 568 3.70 24.08 45.38
N HIS A 569 3.21 24.32 44.15
CA HIS A 569 3.72 25.35 43.24
C HIS A 569 2.91 26.65 43.28
N THR A 570 1.97 26.79 44.20
CA THR A 570 1.18 28.02 44.41
C THR A 570 1.52 28.66 45.74
N THR A 571 1.57 30.00 45.78
CA THR A 571 1.84 30.77 47.00
C THR A 571 0.75 30.65 48.07
N LEU A 572 -0.47 30.30 47.66
CA LEU A 572 -1.58 29.97 48.54
C LEU A 572 -1.75 28.44 48.60
N PRO A 573 -2.19 27.87 49.74
CA PRO A 573 -2.45 26.44 49.90
C PRO A 573 -3.72 26.04 49.15
N THR A 574 -3.64 26.07 47.82
CA THR A 574 -4.71 25.66 46.90
C THR A 574 -4.43 24.25 46.39
N LYS A 575 -5.48 23.48 46.14
CA LYS A 575 -5.33 22.17 45.51
C LYS A 575 -5.06 22.31 44.01
N TYR A 576 -4.59 21.26 43.34
CA TYR A 576 -4.43 21.29 41.90
C TYR A 576 -5.76 21.59 41.18
N GLY A 577 -5.73 22.54 40.26
CA GLY A 577 -6.89 22.96 39.49
C GLY A 577 -6.68 22.82 37.98
N LEU A 578 -7.78 22.66 37.24
CA LEU A 578 -7.75 22.55 35.77
C LEU A 578 -7.03 23.74 35.10
N GLY A 579 -7.31 24.96 35.57
CA GLY A 579 -6.69 26.19 35.05
C GLY A 579 -5.20 26.31 35.39
N PHE A 580 -4.70 25.58 36.40
CA PHE A 580 -3.26 25.49 36.64
C PHE A 580 -2.58 24.61 35.58
N PHE A 581 -3.12 23.41 35.31
CA PHE A 581 -2.55 22.53 34.29
C PHE A 581 -2.58 23.14 32.88
N LYS A 582 -3.64 23.86 32.53
CA LYS A 582 -3.71 24.60 31.24
C LYS A 582 -2.60 25.64 31.11
N ARG A 583 -2.38 26.46 32.15
CA ARG A 583 -1.27 27.43 32.17
C ARG A 583 0.09 26.76 32.10
N GLN A 584 0.29 25.67 32.84
CA GLN A 584 1.54 24.91 32.79
C GLN A 584 1.80 24.31 31.40
N TRP A 585 0.77 23.89 30.68
CA TRP A 585 0.88 23.49 29.28
C TRP A 585 1.26 24.66 28.37
N GLU A 586 0.60 25.81 28.52
CA GLU A 586 0.93 27.04 27.78
C GLU A 586 2.38 27.47 28.03
N ASP A 587 2.83 27.45 29.28
CA ASP A 587 4.21 27.73 29.69
C ASP A 587 5.20 26.75 29.04
N GLN A 588 4.87 25.46 29.00
CA GLN A 588 5.69 24.45 28.32
C GLN A 588 5.80 24.74 26.82
N CYS A 589 4.67 25.04 26.16
CA CYS A 589 4.68 25.39 24.74
C CYS A 589 5.47 26.67 24.45
N ALA A 590 5.32 27.70 25.28
CA ALA A 590 6.03 28.97 25.15
C ALA A 590 7.53 28.81 25.35
N PHE A 591 7.93 28.08 26.39
CA PHE A 591 9.33 27.78 26.70
C PHE A 591 10.03 27.06 25.53
N GLN A 592 9.33 26.12 24.89
CA GLN A 592 9.90 25.37 23.77
C GLN A 592 10.02 26.24 22.53
N LYS A 593 9.00 27.06 22.23
CA LYS A 593 9.05 28.01 21.10
C LYS A 593 10.17 29.05 21.23
N SER A 594 10.62 29.37 22.45
CA SER A 594 11.74 30.29 22.68
C SER A 594 13.13 29.65 22.59
N HIS A 595 13.23 28.32 22.65
CA HIS A 595 14.50 27.60 22.44
C HIS A 595 14.76 27.44 20.95
N THR A 596 15.96 27.77 20.49
CA THR A 596 16.25 27.82 19.04
C THR A 596 16.73 26.47 18.50
N GLU A 597 16.45 26.19 17.22
CA GLU A 597 17.01 25.00 16.51
C GLU A 597 18.55 24.90 16.62
N ALA A 598 19.22 26.03 16.85
CA ALA A 598 20.67 26.14 17.02
C ALA A 598 21.15 25.58 18.38
N GLU A 599 20.39 25.78 19.46
CA GLU A 599 20.70 25.22 20.78
C GLU A 599 20.48 23.70 20.81
N GLU A 600 19.44 23.19 20.14
CA GLU A 600 19.25 21.75 19.93
C GLU A 600 20.36 21.14 19.06
N GLU A 601 20.84 21.86 18.04
CA GLU A 601 21.97 21.43 17.20
C GLU A 601 23.26 21.33 18.01
N GLN A 602 23.52 22.34 18.84
CA GLN A 602 24.66 22.36 19.74
C GLN A 602 24.63 21.16 20.69
N ARG A 603 23.44 20.80 21.22
CA ARG A 603 23.25 19.60 22.06
C ARG A 603 23.46 18.29 21.29
N ALA A 604 22.93 18.17 20.08
CA ALA A 604 23.13 16.99 19.25
C ALA A 604 24.61 16.79 18.90
N LYS A 605 25.32 17.88 18.60
CA LYS A 605 26.78 17.88 18.40
C LYS A 605 27.51 17.43 19.67
N LEU A 606 27.17 17.97 20.83
CA LEU A 606 27.69 17.55 22.14
C LEU A 606 27.50 16.04 22.39
N VAL A 607 26.32 15.49 22.10
CA VAL A 607 26.06 14.05 22.24
C VAL A 607 26.94 13.21 21.30
N THR A 608 27.07 13.61 20.03
CA THR A 608 27.94 12.91 19.07
C THR A 608 29.41 12.98 19.51
N LEU A 609 29.89 14.14 19.98
CA LEU A 609 31.23 14.30 20.53
C LEU A 609 31.47 13.35 21.71
N TYR A 610 30.52 13.25 22.63
CA TYR A 610 30.64 12.35 23.78
C TYR A 610 30.59 10.86 23.39
N LYS A 611 29.85 10.47 22.35
CA LYS A 611 29.91 9.11 21.79
C LYS A 611 31.28 8.81 21.23
N GLN A 612 31.84 9.73 20.44
CA GLN A 612 33.18 9.57 19.86
C GLN A 612 34.26 9.47 20.94
N GLU A 613 34.19 10.31 21.98
CA GLU A 613 35.09 10.26 23.14
C GLU A 613 35.01 8.91 23.88
N ALA A 614 33.80 8.37 24.08
CA ALA A 614 33.60 7.07 24.71
C ALA A 614 34.15 5.90 23.86
N VAL A 615 34.07 5.99 22.53
CA VAL A 615 34.65 5.01 21.60
C VAL A 615 36.17 5.09 21.61
N VAL A 616 36.75 6.29 21.60
CA VAL A 616 38.21 6.52 21.70
C VAL A 616 38.76 5.92 22.99
N GLU A 617 38.07 6.12 24.12
CA GLU A 617 38.48 5.56 25.41
C GLU A 617 38.40 4.02 25.42
N LEU A 618 37.39 3.45 24.76
CA LEU A 618 37.28 2.00 24.60
C LEU A 618 38.40 1.44 23.70
N LEU A 619 38.79 2.15 22.63
CA LEU A 619 39.91 1.77 21.78
C LEU A 619 41.26 1.85 22.53
N ARG A 620 41.45 2.87 23.37
CA ARG A 620 42.62 2.97 24.28
C ARG A 620 42.71 1.78 25.24
N GLN A 621 41.58 1.34 25.78
CA GLN A 621 41.53 0.17 26.67
C GLN A 621 41.80 -1.15 25.92
N ARG A 622 41.37 -1.28 24.66
CA ARG A 622 41.69 -2.46 23.83
C ARG A 622 43.17 -2.54 23.43
N LEU A 623 43.81 -1.38 23.24
CA LEU A 623 45.26 -1.28 23.05
C LEU A 623 46.09 -1.69 24.29
N GLN A 624 45.44 -1.89 25.45
CA GLN A 624 46.08 -2.43 26.65
C GLN A 624 45.80 -3.94 26.82
N GLY A 625 45.04 -4.55 25.91
CA GLY A 625 44.67 -5.97 25.93
C GLY A 625 45.59 -6.88 25.10
N PRO A 626 45.43 -8.21 25.20
CA PRO A 626 46.28 -9.19 24.51
C PRO A 626 46.13 -9.22 22.97
N GLU A 627 45.24 -8.38 22.40
CA GLU A 627 44.99 -8.28 20.96
C GLU A 627 46.11 -7.53 20.22
N VAL A 628 46.92 -6.73 20.92
CA VAL A 628 48.08 -6.01 20.37
C VAL A 628 49.16 -6.97 19.85
N PHE A 629 49.24 -8.18 20.40
CA PHE A 629 50.21 -9.21 19.98
C PHE A 629 49.94 -9.81 18.59
N LEU A 630 48.82 -9.45 17.94
CA LEU A 630 48.44 -9.90 16.61
C LEU A 630 48.62 -8.83 15.51
N ALA A 631 48.98 -7.59 15.89
CA ALA A 631 49.17 -6.46 14.98
C ALA A 631 50.66 -6.15 14.80
N THR A 632 51.04 -5.62 13.64
CA THR A 632 52.43 -5.21 13.38
C THR A 632 52.75 -3.90 14.12
N GLU A 633 54.03 -3.69 14.46
CA GLU A 633 54.49 -2.50 15.20
C GLU A 633 54.08 -1.18 14.51
N GLN A 634 54.08 -1.17 13.17
CA GLN A 634 53.64 -0.02 12.37
C GLN A 634 52.14 0.24 12.48
N GLU A 635 51.31 -0.81 12.42
CA GLU A 635 49.85 -0.67 12.55
C GLU A 635 49.44 -0.16 13.94
N VAL A 636 50.18 -0.55 14.99
CA VAL A 636 49.95 -0.06 16.36
C VAL A 636 50.32 1.42 16.47
N VAL A 637 51.45 1.83 15.89
CA VAL A 637 51.88 3.25 15.87
C VAL A 637 50.91 4.12 15.07
N ASP A 638 50.46 3.66 13.91
CA ASP A 638 49.50 4.39 13.07
C ASP A 638 48.14 4.53 13.77
N LEU A 639 47.68 3.48 14.47
CA LEU A 639 46.45 3.52 15.26
C LEU A 639 46.57 4.47 16.47
N LEU A 640 47.72 4.45 17.16
CA LEU A 640 48.00 5.36 18.29
C LEU A 640 48.02 6.81 17.85
N ASN A 641 48.66 7.11 16.71
CA ASN A 641 48.70 8.45 16.13
C ASN A 641 47.30 8.91 15.69
N ALA A 642 46.50 8.02 15.08
CA ALA A 642 45.11 8.32 14.71
C ALA A 642 44.24 8.59 15.95
N ILE A 643 44.41 7.82 17.03
CA ILE A 643 43.70 8.01 18.30
C ILE A 643 44.12 9.31 19.00
N ALA A 644 45.42 9.65 18.98
CA ALA A 644 45.93 10.90 19.56
C ALA A 644 45.38 12.11 18.79
N ASN A 645 45.51 12.13 17.47
CA ASN A 645 45.01 13.20 16.62
C ASN A 645 43.48 13.38 16.75
N HIS A 646 42.73 12.29 16.80
CA HIS A 646 41.27 12.36 16.96
C HIS A 646 40.87 12.78 18.38
N SER A 647 41.64 12.41 19.41
CA SER A 647 41.42 12.87 20.78
C SER A 647 41.71 14.36 20.95
N ASP A 648 42.73 14.89 20.26
CA ASP A 648 43.09 16.30 20.30
C ASP A 648 42.03 17.15 19.59
N ASP A 649 41.55 16.70 18.43
CA ASP A 649 40.42 17.31 17.71
C ASP A 649 39.13 17.34 18.55
N LEU A 650 38.81 16.24 19.23
CA LEU A 650 37.67 16.18 20.17
C LEU A 650 37.85 17.12 21.37
N THR A 651 39.08 17.31 21.85
CA THR A 651 39.38 18.19 22.99
C THR A 651 39.21 19.66 22.58
N GLN A 652 39.67 20.03 21.38
CA GLN A 652 39.49 21.37 20.82
C GLN A 652 38.00 21.70 20.60
N GLN A 653 37.22 20.75 20.05
CA GLN A 653 35.77 20.91 19.85
C GLN A 653 34.98 20.96 21.18
N ARG A 654 35.54 20.42 22.27
CA ARG A 654 34.95 20.45 23.61
C ARG A 654 35.17 21.79 24.33
N GLU A 655 36.33 22.42 24.16
CA GLU A 655 36.64 23.72 24.78
C GLU A 655 35.69 24.83 24.31
N GLU A 656 35.08 24.67 23.13
CA GLU A 656 34.06 25.57 22.59
C GLU A 656 32.64 25.35 23.18
N LEU A 657 32.39 24.24 23.90
CA LEU A 657 31.03 23.75 24.26
C LEU A 657 30.98 23.19 25.70
N THR A 658 30.76 24.02 26.72
CA THR A 658 30.88 23.62 28.15
C THR A 658 29.56 23.32 28.88
N HIS A 659 29.45 22.10 29.46
CA HIS A 659 28.99 21.78 30.84
C HIS A 659 29.08 20.25 31.11
N GLU A 660 29.90 19.81 32.08
CA GLU A 660 30.30 18.39 32.27
C GLU A 660 29.29 17.48 33.01
N GLU A 661 28.36 18.03 33.80
CA GLU A 661 27.36 17.23 34.53
C GLU A 661 26.27 16.63 33.63
N SER A 662 25.99 17.28 32.49
CA SER A 662 24.99 16.87 31.50
C SER A 662 25.37 15.61 30.72
N LYS A 663 26.67 15.28 30.66
CA LYS A 663 27.25 14.25 29.79
C LYS A 663 26.72 12.83 30.07
N LEU A 664 26.66 12.42 31.35
CA LEU A 664 26.26 11.05 31.71
C LEU A 664 24.77 10.77 31.52
N LEU A 665 23.92 11.76 31.82
CA LEU A 665 22.47 11.65 31.63
C LEU A 665 22.12 11.58 30.13
N LEU A 666 22.73 12.45 29.31
CA LEU A 666 22.55 12.43 27.85
C LEU A 666 22.98 11.09 27.22
N LEU A 667 24.09 10.52 27.66
CA LEU A 667 24.56 9.20 27.20
C LEU A 667 23.63 8.05 27.65
N LEU A 668 23.04 8.12 28.86
CA LEU A 668 22.07 7.14 29.37
C LEU A 668 20.76 7.14 28.57
N TRP A 669 20.27 8.33 28.18
CA TRP A 669 19.07 8.48 27.35
C TRP A 669 19.25 7.86 25.96
N ASP A 670 20.37 8.15 25.31
CA ASP A 670 20.70 7.60 23.99
C ASP A 670 20.97 6.08 24.05
N ALA A 671 21.68 5.60 25.06
CA ALA A 671 21.92 4.16 25.27
C ALA A 671 20.62 3.37 25.52
N LYS A 672 19.56 3.97 26.07
CA LYS A 672 18.26 3.29 26.21
C LYS A 672 17.67 2.88 24.85
N ALA A 673 18.04 3.57 23.76
CA ALA A 673 17.63 3.23 22.40
C ALA A 673 18.42 2.05 21.80
N GLU A 674 19.62 1.72 22.32
CA GLU A 674 20.48 0.66 21.77
C GLU A 674 21.01 -0.31 22.85
N LEU A 675 20.58 -1.57 22.75
CA LEU A 675 21.17 -2.81 23.32
C LEU A 675 21.65 -2.81 24.79
N ARG A 676 21.10 -3.78 25.55
CA ARG A 676 21.30 -4.10 26.99
C ARG A 676 22.72 -3.94 27.60
N PRO A 677 23.85 -4.29 26.94
CA PRO A 677 25.18 -4.24 27.58
C PRO A 677 25.69 -2.81 27.85
N ALA A 678 25.43 -1.87 26.94
CA ALA A 678 25.91 -0.49 27.06
C ALA A 678 25.22 0.25 28.22
N VAL A 679 23.90 0.06 28.34
CA VAL A 679 23.07 0.65 29.40
C VAL A 679 23.55 0.25 30.80
N LYS A 680 23.93 -1.02 31.01
CA LYS A 680 24.36 -1.51 32.33
C LYS A 680 25.63 -0.80 32.82
N LYS A 681 26.60 -0.57 31.93
CA LYS A 681 27.85 0.16 32.24
C LYS A 681 27.57 1.60 32.73
N HIS A 682 26.63 2.29 32.08
CA HIS A 682 26.28 3.65 32.45
C HIS A 682 25.48 3.73 33.76
N ILE A 683 24.60 2.76 34.02
CA ILE A 683 23.89 2.64 35.30
C ILE A 683 24.88 2.45 36.45
N ASP A 684 25.86 1.56 36.30
CA ASP A 684 26.87 1.30 37.33
C ASP A 684 27.72 2.55 37.62
N ALA A 685 28.10 3.30 36.57
CA ALA A 685 28.83 4.55 36.70
C ALA A 685 27.99 5.66 37.39
N TYR A 686 26.71 5.76 37.06
CA TYR A 686 25.78 6.70 37.67
C TYR A 686 25.59 6.41 39.17
N ASN A 687 25.30 5.16 39.53
CA ASN A 687 25.09 4.74 40.91
C ASN A 687 26.31 5.04 41.80
N ARG A 688 27.53 4.84 41.27
CA ARG A 688 28.77 5.18 41.97
C ARG A 688 28.86 6.68 42.28
N ARG A 689 28.64 7.54 41.29
CA ARG A 689 28.69 9.00 41.46
C ARG A 689 27.58 9.52 42.37
N TYR A 690 26.38 8.95 42.27
CA TYR A 690 25.28 9.27 43.16
C TYR A 690 25.64 8.97 44.63
N LYS A 691 26.26 7.80 44.89
CA LYS A 691 26.73 7.42 46.21
C LYS A 691 27.81 8.36 46.74
N GLU A 692 28.76 8.79 45.89
CA GLU A 692 29.79 9.78 46.23
C GLU A 692 29.19 11.15 46.58
N TYR A 693 28.19 11.59 45.82
CA TYR A 693 27.48 12.85 46.05
C TYR A 693 26.69 12.86 47.37
N VAL A 694 25.87 11.84 47.63
CA VAL A 694 25.10 11.72 48.89
C VAL A 694 26.02 11.64 50.10
N SER A 695 27.20 11.01 49.94
CA SER A 695 28.20 10.92 51.01
C SER A 695 28.89 12.27 51.28
N SER A 696 28.98 13.14 50.26
CA SER A 696 29.62 14.46 50.34
C SER A 696 28.65 15.57 50.77
N PHE A 697 27.35 15.40 50.54
CA PHE A 697 26.31 16.40 50.83
C PHE A 697 25.09 15.78 51.57
N PRO A 698 25.24 15.36 52.83
CA PRO A 698 24.20 14.62 53.57
C PRO A 698 22.92 15.43 53.86
N ASP A 699 22.99 16.77 53.85
CA ASP A 699 21.85 17.66 54.10
C ASP A 699 21.04 17.99 52.83
N GLN A 700 21.51 17.59 51.64
CA GLN A 700 20.82 17.79 50.37
C GLN A 700 20.12 16.50 49.94
N THR A 701 18.79 16.46 50.06
CA THR A 701 17.97 15.35 49.58
C THR A 701 17.54 15.62 48.14
N LEU A 702 18.02 14.79 47.21
CA LEU A 702 17.55 14.79 45.82
C LEU A 702 16.11 14.24 45.75
N SER A 703 15.28 14.83 44.89
CA SER A 703 13.84 14.51 44.76
C SER A 703 13.55 13.07 44.30
N ASP A 704 14.57 12.38 43.80
CA ASP A 704 14.55 11.02 43.26
C ASP A 704 15.33 10.02 44.13
N ALA A 705 15.72 10.40 45.35
CA ALA A 705 16.56 9.58 46.23
C ALA A 705 16.01 8.16 46.52
N ALA A 706 14.68 7.98 46.42
CA ALA A 706 14.01 6.71 46.62
C ALA A 706 14.19 5.71 45.46
N ASP A 707 14.65 6.15 44.29
CA ASP A 707 14.81 5.30 43.10
C ASP A 707 16.22 4.66 43.01
N TYR A 708 17.10 4.96 43.96
CA TYR A 708 18.49 4.53 43.94
C TYR A 708 18.81 3.49 45.03
N PRO A 709 19.72 2.53 44.77
CA PRO A 709 20.52 2.37 43.55
C PRO A 709 19.73 1.80 42.37
N LEU A 710 19.98 2.33 41.17
CA LEU A 710 19.26 1.96 39.95
C LEU A 710 19.66 0.57 39.45
N THR A 711 18.71 -0.32 39.17
CA THR A 711 19.01 -1.56 38.43
C THR A 711 18.58 -1.48 36.97
N TYR A 712 19.20 -2.25 36.06
CA TYR A 712 18.79 -2.31 34.65
C TYR A 712 17.31 -2.69 34.48
N LYS A 713 16.80 -3.60 35.31
CA LYS A 713 15.42 -4.08 35.22
C LYS A 713 14.42 -2.98 35.58
N GLU A 714 14.71 -2.20 36.62
CA GLU A 714 13.88 -1.06 37.03
C GLU A 714 14.00 0.09 36.03
N PHE A 715 15.22 0.45 35.63
CA PHE A 715 15.48 1.48 34.62
C PHE A 715 14.82 1.20 33.27
N ALA A 716 14.86 -0.05 32.80
CA ALA A 716 14.21 -0.44 31.55
C ALA A 716 12.67 -0.40 31.65
N ALA A 717 12.13 -0.58 32.85
CA ALA A 717 10.69 -0.47 33.11
C ALA A 717 10.24 0.99 33.29
N PHE A 718 11.17 1.96 33.42
CA PHE A 718 10.81 3.36 33.55
C PHE A 718 10.12 3.87 32.27
N PRO A 719 8.86 4.32 32.37
CA PRO A 719 8.20 4.98 31.26
C PRO A 719 8.91 6.32 30.95
N LEU A 720 8.70 6.86 29.74
CA LEU A 720 9.43 8.06 29.27
C LEU A 720 9.14 9.31 30.12
N ASP A 721 8.02 9.33 30.82
CA ASP A 721 7.57 10.37 31.75
C ASP A 721 8.07 10.18 33.20
N HIS A 722 8.83 9.11 33.48
CA HIS A 722 9.41 8.85 34.80
C HIS A 722 10.27 10.02 35.28
N ARG A 723 10.19 10.37 36.57
CA ARG A 723 10.90 11.53 37.18
C ARG A 723 12.41 11.51 36.96
N PHE A 724 13.02 10.32 36.89
CA PHE A 724 14.43 10.10 36.58
C PHE A 724 14.88 10.81 35.29
N TRP A 725 14.05 10.81 34.25
CA TRP A 725 14.36 11.45 32.96
C TRP A 725 14.15 12.97 32.97
N ASN A 726 13.72 13.52 34.10
CA ASN A 726 12.98 14.78 34.14
C ASN A 726 13.36 15.64 35.35
N ASN A 727 14.60 15.53 35.82
CA ASN A 727 15.18 16.37 36.89
C ASN A 727 15.54 17.80 36.40
N GLY A 728 14.77 18.38 35.49
CA GLY A 728 14.98 19.74 34.97
C GLY A 728 16.22 19.92 34.08
N LEU A 729 17.09 18.92 33.98
CA LEU A 729 18.34 18.95 33.21
C LEU A 729 18.12 18.86 31.69
N TYR A 730 17.16 18.04 31.24
CA TYR A 730 16.88 17.85 29.80
C TYR A 730 16.20 19.05 29.14
N TYR A 731 15.39 19.76 29.92
CA TYR A 731 14.70 20.98 29.47
C TYR A 731 15.39 22.25 29.95
N HIS A 732 16.48 22.18 30.75
CA HIS A 732 17.05 23.30 31.50
C HIS A 732 15.99 24.17 32.21
N SER A 733 14.88 23.54 32.61
CA SER A 733 13.73 24.20 33.20
C SER A 733 13.40 23.52 34.52
N LYS A 734 13.35 24.32 35.59
CA LYS A 734 12.85 23.90 36.90
C LYS A 734 11.36 24.19 37.06
N ALA A 735 10.67 24.54 35.96
CA ALA A 735 9.24 24.84 36.01
C ALA A 735 8.44 23.57 36.37
N PRO A 736 7.26 23.72 37.01
CA PRO A 736 6.50 22.57 37.51
C PRO A 736 6.16 21.54 36.42
N TRP A 737 5.79 21.97 35.20
CA TRP A 737 5.57 21.07 34.06
C TRP A 737 6.80 20.22 33.69
N ALA A 738 8.01 20.70 33.96
CA ALA A 738 9.26 20.05 33.59
C ALA A 738 9.72 19.02 34.63
N ILE A 739 9.32 19.12 35.89
CA ILE A 739 9.88 18.31 36.98
C ILE A 739 8.85 17.55 37.82
N ASP A 740 7.59 17.99 37.83
CA ASP A 740 6.55 17.38 38.68
C ASP A 740 5.69 16.37 37.88
N PRO A 741 5.74 15.07 38.23
CA PRO A 741 4.94 14.03 37.57
C PRO A 741 3.42 14.27 37.66
N ASN A 742 2.94 14.84 38.77
CA ASN A 742 1.52 15.14 38.95
C ASN A 742 1.07 16.25 38.02
N VAL A 743 1.92 17.26 37.80
CA VAL A 743 1.63 18.35 36.85
C VAL A 743 1.53 17.82 35.42
N ARG A 744 2.42 16.91 35.03
CA ARG A 744 2.42 16.28 33.70
C ARG A 744 1.26 15.33 33.47
N ALA A 745 0.93 14.53 34.49
CA ALA A 745 -0.26 13.69 34.48
C ALA A 745 -1.52 14.55 34.34
N GLY A 746 -1.57 15.68 35.04
CA GLY A 746 -2.62 16.69 34.93
C GLY A 746 -2.73 17.27 33.51
N ILE A 747 -1.63 17.78 32.94
CA ILE A 747 -1.57 18.28 31.56
C ILE A 747 -2.08 17.23 30.57
N THR A 748 -1.56 16.00 30.66
CA THR A 748 -1.94 14.90 29.78
C THR A 748 -3.43 14.57 29.88
N ALA A 749 -3.98 14.56 31.09
CA ALA A 749 -5.40 14.33 31.32
C ALA A 749 -6.26 15.47 30.75
N VAL A 750 -5.84 16.73 30.89
CA VAL A 750 -6.53 17.89 30.28
C VAL A 750 -6.55 17.78 28.76
N LEU A 751 -5.40 17.58 28.13
CA LEU A 751 -5.29 17.43 26.67
C LEU A 751 -6.13 16.26 26.18
N THR A 752 -6.12 15.13 26.91
CA THR A 752 -6.94 13.96 26.60
C THR A 752 -8.43 14.30 26.63
N LEU A 753 -8.91 15.06 27.61
CA LEU A 753 -10.32 15.48 27.65
C LEU A 753 -10.70 16.35 26.46
N GLU A 754 -9.82 17.24 26.03
CA GLU A 754 -10.05 18.08 24.84
C GLU A 754 -10.08 17.22 23.56
N ARG A 755 -9.14 16.29 23.39
CA ARG A 755 -9.14 15.33 22.26
C ARG A 755 -10.39 14.45 22.25
N VAL A 756 -10.85 14.01 23.43
CA VAL A 756 -12.07 13.21 23.57
C VAL A 756 -13.30 14.02 23.16
N GLN A 757 -13.36 15.30 23.54
CA GLN A 757 -14.48 16.16 23.15
C GLN A 757 -14.55 16.36 21.64
N GLU A 758 -13.40 16.57 20.99
CA GLU A 758 -13.30 16.60 19.53
C GLU A 758 -13.76 15.28 18.90
N GLU A 759 -13.38 14.13 19.47
CA GLU A 759 -13.81 12.83 18.96
C GLU A 759 -15.33 12.65 19.05
N PHE A 760 -15.97 13.12 20.13
CA PHE A 760 -17.43 13.13 20.20
C PHE A 760 -18.06 14.02 19.12
N ASN A 761 -17.49 15.20 18.87
CA ASN A 761 -17.97 16.08 17.81
C ASN A 761 -17.84 15.42 16.43
N LEU A 762 -16.71 14.76 16.16
CA LEU A 762 -16.45 14.06 14.89
C LEU A 762 -17.28 12.78 14.73
N ILE A 763 -17.75 12.15 15.81
CA ILE A 763 -18.65 10.97 15.74
C ILE A 763 -20.11 11.40 15.57
N ALA A 764 -20.49 12.55 16.14
CA ALA A 764 -21.87 13.03 16.11
C ALA A 764 -22.27 13.62 14.74
N GLN A 765 -21.30 14.20 14.03
CA GLN A 765 -21.40 14.61 12.63
C GLN A 765 -21.31 13.38 11.74
#